data_AF-A0A1H2TI71-F1
#
_entry.id   AF-A0A1H2TI71-F1
#
_cell.length_a   1.000
_cell.length_b   1.000
_cell.length_c   1.000
_cell.angle_alpha   90.00
_cell.angle_beta   90.00
_cell.angle_gamma   90.00
#
_symmetry.space_group_name_H-M   'P 1'
#
loop_
_entity.id
_entity.type
_entity.pdbx_description
1 polymer ?
#
loop_
_entity_poly.entity_id
_entity_poly.type
_entity_poly.pdbx_seq_one_letter_code
_entity_poly.pdbx_strand_id
1 'polypeptide(L)'
;MNKSTMFLIFGTLVGTTSLSFTLAPPIVAEANSDEETQKEEETSFIPLEEGAENDTVLEVEEYLETLDYIAVAPDYIYDEETTEAVETFQAENSLGITGVVDEETFDTLKLLAEDTVPVEEEPEADSAEEAADDEQDTEAVTEEKSDDSASREQSEDTEAEAEAAETEEADQSDEKQNIEVLDSSGETEPAKEAESENNEENIATEEPEKEIQKETEPPSEEDTEEESSKDEEPADEEITDDEQQSAVASFSTFSMQPASISTSLLKIGVSGSEVQQLQENLNAAGFHVTDNPTTYFGPKTEAAVKDFQRANKLVVDGVAGSNTLSVLEEVLSSSSTNEKNTENNKSDNVSSPSFMKEGVSGSNVQQLQKDLNEAGFHVVNAPTVHFGPKTDQAVRDFQKANRLVVDGVAGPNTLTKLQEVLNGSANDYKSLKQGASGAAVKQLQTDLNKAGFFVTENPITYFGPKTERAVKDLQRTYHLPVTGVANTATLETLTKTLNTYSKGDRNEKIRKYQQLLNEAGFFVTENPITYFGPKTESTVRGFQRAYNLPVTGMLDSQSIQKLEDVTQSINRLERGVRHASVINLQQLLNKAGFHVTATPINYFGPKTEDALIDFQQTYKLKADGVATDEVLDALNKAVSERNNALKRYDSNSEVKKLQQTLNALGYTVTSNPTNYFGPKTESALKVFQRAEGLPVTGMLDSRTAEALEAEMNESIPSPFTSVLSQGDSGDSVIMLKQYLEAAGYSTNTSSTYDQLTADQVKAYQSANGLSASGSANGQTLSSLVEKRGTTYVFSGKQRFGHGVGMTQWGAYGMAQQGYSYDQILKHYYTGIDVVSSDSYKNKTMRVLLGDTKKNSADIESSSAYSIVTTDGDTLFENVSGSTTVTYGSGGNGTYTVTNNGTEKTTTDPIYAVNANNGTIEYDNVTYKGEIHFSKSIVDGKYTSSWVMDVVNHVSIDTYLEGVVPYEMYTSWNEPDAYKAQAVAARSYAMTKIKTSGTFDVYNDTRSQVYHGVPTGSHNSPTILNAIQSTSGQAIHYNGRLVEGVYSASASGHTVDAADVWGNNVGYLIGVPDPYDPSQYNQVSWTESFSLKDLSAVDYFKNENKGEVLALQPTMKNERLQSIEVIMEKGTITLTGDQFRSAVDSNAMKSNILSIEEIN
;
A
#
# COMPACT_ATOMS: atom_id res chain seq x y z
N MET A 1 40.60 27.41 -31.66
CA MET A 1 42.07 27.42 -31.52
C MET A 1 42.51 28.71 -30.82
N ASN A 2 43.69 28.70 -30.17
CA ASN A 2 44.47 29.86 -29.67
C ASN A 2 43.83 30.88 -28.69
N LYS A 3 43.96 30.56 -27.39
CA LYS A 3 44.84 31.24 -26.41
C LYS A 3 44.92 32.78 -26.36
N SER A 4 44.61 33.30 -25.16
CA SER A 4 45.41 34.23 -24.34
C SER A 4 45.71 35.67 -24.83
N THR A 5 45.49 36.65 -23.93
CA THR A 5 46.57 37.36 -23.20
C THR A 5 46.03 38.25 -22.07
N MET A 6 46.79 38.36 -20.97
CA MET A 6 46.54 39.20 -19.79
C MET A 6 47.06 40.62 -20.00
N PHE A 7 46.37 41.66 -19.48
CA PHE A 7 47.00 42.96 -19.21
C PHE A 7 46.40 43.67 -17.98
N LEU A 8 47.23 44.49 -17.33
CA LEU A 8 46.99 45.15 -16.04
C LEU A 8 47.58 46.57 -16.14
N ILE A 9 46.92 47.62 -15.63
CA ILE A 9 47.55 48.89 -15.22
C ILE A 9 46.60 49.79 -14.40
N PHE A 10 47.20 50.64 -13.55
CA PHE A 10 46.61 51.41 -12.44
C PHE A 10 45.92 52.74 -12.84
N GLY A 11 45.06 53.22 -11.92
CA GLY A 11 44.65 54.63 -11.81
C GLY A 11 44.09 54.98 -10.42
N THR A 12 44.84 55.71 -9.59
CA THR A 12 44.44 56.24 -8.25
C THR A 12 43.98 57.71 -8.37
N LEU A 13 43.49 58.49 -7.38
CA LEU A 13 43.33 58.47 -5.89
C LEU A 13 42.12 59.46 -5.59
N VAL A 14 41.54 59.78 -4.40
CA VAL A 14 41.84 59.74 -2.95
C VAL A 14 40.49 59.76 -2.16
N GLY A 15 40.46 59.32 -0.89
CA GLY A 15 39.37 59.65 0.07
C GLY A 15 39.37 58.76 1.33
N THR A 16 39.61 59.31 2.52
CA THR A 16 39.97 58.52 3.73
C THR A 16 39.20 58.86 4.99
N THR A 17 38.71 57.83 5.72
CA THR A 17 38.77 57.56 7.20
C THR A 17 37.91 56.31 7.50
N SER A 18 38.43 55.12 7.89
CA SER A 18 39.00 54.68 9.19
C SER A 18 37.97 54.65 10.33
N LEU A 19 37.75 53.59 11.15
CA LEU A 19 38.41 52.29 11.47
C LEU A 19 37.32 51.18 11.66
N SER A 20 37.49 49.86 11.87
CA SER A 20 38.53 48.78 11.87
C SER A 20 37.78 47.42 11.68
N PHE A 21 38.30 46.26 11.26
CA PHE A 21 39.44 45.39 11.65
C PHE A 21 39.31 44.61 12.98
N THR A 22 39.40 43.26 13.10
CA THR A 22 39.21 42.08 12.17
C THR A 22 39.34 40.73 12.91
N LEU A 23 38.98 39.63 12.22
CA LEU A 23 39.45 38.23 12.34
C LEU A 23 40.98 38.04 12.55
N ALA A 24 41.55 36.87 12.93
CA ALA A 24 41.11 35.66 13.67
C ALA A 24 42.36 34.79 14.15
N PRO A 25 42.51 33.43 14.09
CA PRO A 25 43.41 32.64 15.00
C PRO A 25 44.66 32.05 14.26
N PRO A 26 45.32 30.91 14.64
CA PRO A 26 45.50 30.15 15.91
C PRO A 26 47.01 29.91 16.27
N ILE A 27 47.36 29.01 17.24
CA ILE A 27 48.43 27.97 17.16
C ILE A 27 48.61 27.11 18.46
N VAL A 28 49.13 25.88 18.27
CA VAL A 28 49.30 24.69 19.14
C VAL A 28 50.47 24.74 20.15
N ALA A 29 50.36 24.06 21.31
CA ALA A 29 51.43 23.29 22.01
C ALA A 29 50.90 22.42 23.19
N GLU A 30 51.64 21.37 23.58
CA GLU A 30 51.27 20.34 24.60
C GLU A 30 52.05 20.49 25.94
N ALA A 31 51.54 19.90 27.05
CA ALA A 31 52.25 18.93 27.93
C ALA A 31 51.66 18.81 29.37
N ASN A 32 51.75 17.61 29.97
CA ASN A 32 51.36 17.30 31.36
C ASN A 32 52.46 17.63 32.40
N SER A 33 52.06 17.84 33.66
CA SER A 33 52.84 17.47 34.86
C SER A 33 51.93 17.33 36.10
N ASP A 34 52.29 16.43 37.01
CA ASP A 34 51.38 15.82 38.00
C ASP A 34 51.39 16.44 39.43
N GLU A 35 50.55 15.85 40.29
CA GLU A 35 50.57 15.76 41.77
C GLU A 35 50.10 16.93 42.70
N GLU A 36 49.02 16.59 43.42
CA GLU A 36 48.66 16.90 44.82
C GLU A 36 48.90 18.29 45.46
N THR A 37 47.80 18.90 45.92
CA THR A 37 47.54 18.95 47.38
C THR A 37 46.04 19.08 47.69
N GLN A 38 45.64 18.57 48.87
CA GLN A 38 44.23 18.42 49.29
C GLN A 38 43.54 19.75 49.63
N LYS A 39 42.21 19.79 49.44
CA LYS A 39 41.30 20.54 50.31
C LYS A 39 39.89 19.93 50.32
N GLU A 40 39.14 20.17 51.40
CA GLU A 40 37.88 19.47 51.70
C GLU A 40 36.75 19.70 50.67
N GLU A 41 35.94 18.66 50.46
CA GLU A 41 34.68 18.72 49.71
C GLU A 41 33.51 19.08 50.64
N GLU A 42 32.64 20.00 50.22
CA GLU A 42 31.27 20.11 50.72
C GLU A 42 30.36 19.45 49.67
N THR A 43 29.67 18.38 50.06
CA THR A 43 28.76 17.64 49.17
C THR A 43 27.41 18.35 49.11
N SER A 44 27.08 18.97 47.97
CA SER A 44 25.74 19.48 47.71
C SER A 44 24.73 18.33 47.67
N PHE A 45 23.60 18.47 48.37
CA PHE A 45 22.41 17.67 48.10
C PHE A 45 21.97 17.87 46.64
N ILE A 46 21.32 16.86 46.07
CA ILE A 46 20.77 16.88 44.71
C ILE A 46 19.26 16.70 44.83
N PRO A 47 18.43 17.69 44.42
CA PRO A 47 16.98 17.57 44.51
C PRO A 47 16.42 16.40 43.70
N LEU A 48 15.32 15.82 44.18
CA LEU A 48 14.58 14.73 43.53
C LEU A 48 13.25 15.25 42.96
N GLU A 49 12.96 14.92 41.71
CA GLU A 49 11.77 15.34 40.95
C GLU A 49 11.22 14.16 40.11
N GLU A 50 10.00 14.32 39.56
CA GLU A 50 9.31 13.27 38.78
C GLU A 50 10.21 12.65 37.70
N GLY A 51 10.39 11.32 37.76
CA GLY A 51 11.27 10.55 36.89
C GLY A 51 12.70 10.34 37.42
N ALA A 52 12.99 10.69 38.67
CA ALA A 52 14.24 10.29 39.33
C ALA A 52 14.24 8.80 39.68
N GLU A 53 15.31 8.07 39.34
CA GLU A 53 15.49 6.64 39.67
C GLU A 53 16.79 6.42 40.48
N ASN A 54 16.74 6.28 41.82
CA ASN A 54 17.93 6.02 42.67
C ASN A 54 17.61 5.66 44.13
N ASP A 55 18.60 5.14 44.88
CA ASP A 55 18.50 4.74 46.30
C ASP A 55 17.94 5.84 47.23
N THR A 56 18.14 7.13 46.92
CA THR A 56 17.63 8.26 47.73
C THR A 56 16.13 8.50 47.54
N VAL A 57 15.53 7.99 46.45
CA VAL A 57 14.07 7.98 46.25
C VAL A 57 13.44 6.97 47.20
N LEU A 58 14.01 5.76 47.29
CA LEU A 58 13.57 4.74 48.25
C LEU A 58 13.61 5.27 49.69
N GLU A 59 14.67 6.01 50.07
CA GLU A 59 14.76 6.63 51.41
C GLU A 59 13.68 7.71 51.64
N VAL A 60 13.27 8.44 50.60
CA VAL A 60 12.13 9.39 50.66
C VAL A 60 10.79 8.66 50.79
N GLU A 61 10.56 7.61 50.00
CA GLU A 61 9.31 6.84 50.02
C GLU A 61 9.15 6.04 51.32
N GLU A 62 10.22 5.46 51.87
CA GLU A 62 10.20 4.86 53.22
C GLU A 62 9.82 5.89 54.30
N TYR A 63 10.21 7.17 54.16
CA TYR A 63 9.75 8.24 55.08
C TYR A 63 8.31 8.66 54.86
N LEU A 64 7.83 8.73 53.61
CA LEU A 64 6.43 9.04 53.30
C LEU A 64 5.48 7.91 53.74
N GLU A 65 5.86 6.64 53.60
CA GLU A 65 5.10 5.48 54.10
C GLU A 65 5.08 5.48 55.63
N THR A 66 6.23 5.72 56.27
CA THR A 66 6.35 5.84 57.74
C THR A 66 5.48 6.97 58.32
N LEU A 67 5.20 8.01 57.53
CA LEU A 67 4.40 9.17 57.90
C LEU A 67 2.94 9.13 57.38
N ASP A 68 2.51 8.01 56.76
CA ASP A 68 1.14 7.79 56.23
C ASP A 68 0.73 8.78 55.10
N TYR A 69 1.70 9.34 54.36
CA TYR A 69 1.47 10.22 53.19
C TYR A 69 1.38 9.47 51.86
N ILE A 70 1.93 8.26 51.77
CA ILE A 70 1.83 7.38 50.59
C ILE A 70 1.40 5.98 51.02
N ALA A 71 0.53 5.34 50.23
CA ALA A 71 -0.07 4.03 50.54
C ALA A 71 0.42 2.89 49.64
N VAL A 72 1.40 3.18 48.78
CA VAL A 72 2.12 2.21 47.93
C VAL A 72 3.37 1.73 48.67
N ALA A 73 3.80 0.50 48.43
CA ALA A 73 5.06 0.00 48.98
C ALA A 73 6.24 0.69 48.27
N PRO A 74 7.20 1.30 48.98
CA PRO A 74 8.32 2.03 48.40
C PRO A 74 9.09 1.26 47.31
N ASP A 75 9.43 1.94 46.22
CA ASP A 75 10.41 1.45 45.25
C ASP A 75 11.54 2.47 44.97
N TYR A 76 12.03 2.58 43.73
CA TYR A 76 13.17 3.40 43.38
C TYR A 76 12.81 4.56 42.44
N ILE A 77 11.53 4.68 42.03
CA ILE A 77 11.06 5.56 40.94
C ILE A 77 10.14 6.65 41.48
N TYR A 78 10.60 7.90 41.46
CA TYR A 78 9.83 9.05 41.93
C TYR A 78 8.74 9.39 40.90
N ASP A 79 7.49 8.98 41.15
CA ASP A 79 6.39 9.07 40.18
C ASP A 79 5.31 10.11 40.53
N GLU A 80 4.16 10.08 39.84
CA GLU A 80 3.02 10.99 40.04
C GLU A 80 2.41 10.85 41.45
N GLU A 81 2.37 9.65 42.03
CA GLU A 81 1.82 9.40 43.38
C GLU A 81 2.83 9.81 44.47
N THR A 82 4.13 9.54 44.28
CA THR A 82 5.19 10.10 45.14
C THR A 82 5.25 11.64 45.06
N THR A 83 4.98 12.23 43.90
CA THR A 83 4.89 13.69 43.73
C THR A 83 3.70 14.28 44.48
N GLU A 84 2.49 13.70 44.38
CA GLU A 84 1.32 14.15 45.16
C GLU A 84 1.53 14.00 46.67
N ALA A 85 2.21 12.92 47.12
CA ALA A 85 2.57 12.72 48.51
C ALA A 85 3.55 13.79 49.03
N VAL A 86 4.58 14.15 48.24
CA VAL A 86 5.54 15.22 48.58
C VAL A 86 4.88 16.59 48.58
N GLU A 87 4.02 16.93 47.60
CA GLU A 87 3.27 18.19 47.63
C GLU A 87 2.38 18.30 48.89
N THR A 88 1.73 17.21 49.27
CA THR A 88 0.88 17.14 50.47
C THR A 88 1.72 17.32 51.74
N PHE A 89 2.84 16.62 51.86
CA PHE A 89 3.78 16.78 52.97
C PHE A 89 4.33 18.20 53.07
N GLN A 90 4.74 18.80 51.94
CA GLN A 90 5.23 20.19 51.88
C GLN A 90 4.15 21.19 52.31
N ALA A 91 2.90 20.98 51.90
CA ALA A 91 1.77 21.84 52.26
C ALA A 91 1.47 21.82 53.77
N GLU A 92 1.46 20.65 54.39
CA GLU A 92 1.18 20.52 55.83
C GLU A 92 2.34 21.02 56.71
N ASN A 93 3.59 20.81 56.28
CA ASN A 93 4.79 21.25 57.01
C ASN A 93 5.23 22.70 56.72
N SER A 94 4.42 23.45 55.96
CA SER A 94 4.68 24.86 55.59
C SER A 94 5.96 25.10 54.78
N LEU A 95 6.38 24.10 54.00
CA LEU A 95 7.49 24.18 53.05
C LEU A 95 7.02 24.82 51.72
N GLY A 96 7.94 24.98 50.77
CA GLY A 96 7.60 25.37 49.41
C GLY A 96 6.95 24.19 48.68
N ILE A 97 5.65 24.27 48.40
CA ILE A 97 4.95 23.25 47.60
C ILE A 97 5.49 23.31 46.15
N THR A 98 6.26 22.30 45.78
CA THR A 98 6.95 22.18 44.48
C THR A 98 6.83 20.79 43.86
N GLY A 99 6.48 19.77 44.64
CA GLY A 99 6.56 18.36 44.23
C GLY A 99 8.00 17.85 44.11
N VAL A 100 8.99 18.66 44.51
CA VAL A 100 10.43 18.37 44.41
C VAL A 100 11.01 18.29 45.83
N VAL A 101 11.62 17.17 46.19
CA VAL A 101 12.36 17.06 47.45
C VAL A 101 13.70 17.76 47.31
N ASP A 102 13.82 18.94 47.93
CA ASP A 102 15.08 19.63 48.19
C ASP A 102 15.66 19.27 49.57
N GLU A 103 16.82 19.84 49.91
CA GLU A 103 17.56 19.55 51.16
C GLU A 103 16.71 19.87 52.42
N GLU A 104 15.91 20.94 52.39
CA GLU A 104 15.02 21.34 53.49
C GLU A 104 13.81 20.39 53.60
N THR A 105 13.28 19.91 52.47
CA THR A 105 12.22 18.88 52.44
C THR A 105 12.72 17.53 52.94
N PHE A 106 13.92 17.09 52.51
CA PHE A 106 14.51 15.80 52.88
C PHE A 106 14.84 15.72 54.38
N ASP A 107 15.51 16.74 54.93
CA ASP A 107 15.81 16.80 56.36
C ASP A 107 14.52 16.85 57.21
N THR A 108 13.45 17.50 56.71
CA THR A 108 12.16 17.55 57.42
C THR A 108 11.43 16.20 57.39
N LEU A 109 11.42 15.49 56.25
CA LEU A 109 10.90 14.12 56.13
C LEU A 109 11.60 13.19 57.12
N LYS A 110 12.93 13.17 57.07
CA LYS A 110 13.79 12.33 57.93
C LYS A 110 13.55 12.60 59.42
N LEU A 111 13.55 13.87 59.82
CA LEU A 111 13.38 14.29 61.21
C LEU A 111 12.01 13.87 61.79
N LEU A 112 10.95 13.93 60.97
CA LEU A 112 9.61 13.55 61.40
C LEU A 112 9.44 12.02 61.43
N ALA A 113 9.94 11.30 60.41
CA ALA A 113 9.88 9.85 60.36
C ALA A 113 10.63 9.20 61.55
N GLU A 114 11.80 9.72 61.93
CA GLU A 114 12.58 9.23 63.08
C GLU A 114 11.88 9.39 64.45
N ASP A 115 10.91 10.32 64.61
CA ASP A 115 10.19 10.57 65.87
C ASP A 115 8.90 9.71 66.03
N THR A 116 8.53 8.91 65.01
CA THR A 116 7.25 8.17 64.97
C THR A 116 7.18 6.93 65.89
N VAL A 117 8.30 6.42 66.41
CA VAL A 117 8.40 5.05 66.98
C VAL A 117 7.96 4.94 68.45
N PRO A 118 6.85 4.24 68.78
CA PRO A 118 6.41 4.02 70.17
C PRO A 118 6.91 2.68 70.76
N VAL A 119 6.90 2.57 72.09
CA VAL A 119 7.47 1.43 72.86
C VAL A 119 6.39 0.41 73.26
N GLU A 120 6.76 -0.87 73.36
CA GLU A 120 5.93 -2.00 73.81
C GLU A 120 5.40 -1.85 75.26
N GLU A 121 4.16 -2.31 75.52
CA GLU A 121 3.84 -3.32 76.56
C GLU A 121 2.37 -3.84 76.44
N GLU A 122 2.07 -5.00 77.05
CA GLU A 122 0.76 -5.71 76.99
C GLU A 122 -0.21 -5.37 78.20
N PRO A 123 -1.13 -6.23 78.68
CA PRO A 123 -2.55 -6.16 78.31
C PRO A 123 -3.57 -6.13 79.49
N GLU A 124 -4.87 -6.04 79.17
CA GLU A 124 -6.05 -6.72 79.80
C GLU A 124 -7.35 -5.88 79.99
N ALA A 125 -8.48 -6.57 79.74
CA ALA A 125 -9.78 -6.53 80.46
C ALA A 125 -10.73 -5.31 80.43
N ASP A 126 -11.75 -5.43 79.56
CA ASP A 126 -13.18 -5.62 79.94
C ASP A 126 -13.98 -4.48 80.65
N SER A 127 -14.95 -3.86 79.94
CA SER A 127 -16.39 -4.24 80.04
C SER A 127 -17.41 -3.24 79.46
N ALA A 128 -18.54 -3.77 78.96
CA ALA A 128 -19.90 -3.18 78.91
C ALA A 128 -20.19 -1.92 78.05
N GLU A 129 -21.37 -1.74 77.40
CA GLU A 129 -22.45 -2.66 76.98
C GLU A 129 -23.41 -1.94 75.97
N GLU A 130 -24.39 -2.66 75.41
CA GLU A 130 -25.55 -2.22 74.59
C GLU A 130 -25.28 -1.59 73.18
N ALA A 131 -26.11 -1.82 72.15
CA ALA A 131 -27.05 -2.92 71.82
C ALA A 131 -27.57 -2.77 70.36
N ALA A 132 -27.78 -3.89 69.65
CA ALA A 132 -28.81 -4.18 68.61
C ALA A 132 -29.03 -3.21 67.39
N ASP A 133 -29.43 -3.65 66.19
CA ASP A 133 -29.60 -5.00 65.64
C ASP A 133 -29.54 -4.98 64.09
N ASP A 134 -29.46 -6.18 63.53
CA ASP A 134 -29.65 -6.66 62.15
C ASP A 134 -30.20 -5.76 60.99
N GLU A 135 -29.49 -5.89 59.86
CA GLU A 135 -29.95 -6.31 58.52
C GLU A 135 -30.98 -5.52 57.65
N GLN A 136 -30.47 -5.19 56.46
CA GLN A 136 -30.98 -5.53 55.10
C GLN A 136 -32.23 -4.84 54.48
N ASP A 137 -32.06 -4.69 53.16
CA ASP A 137 -33.00 -4.99 52.06
C ASP A 137 -34.14 -4.05 51.59
N THR A 138 -33.99 -3.72 50.30
CA THR A 138 -34.98 -3.79 49.20
C THR A 138 -35.89 -2.60 48.84
N GLU A 139 -35.79 -2.28 47.55
CA GLU A 139 -36.88 -2.07 46.58
C GLU A 139 -37.90 -0.92 46.76
N ALA A 140 -37.73 0.05 45.84
CA ALA A 140 -38.67 0.31 44.73
C ALA A 140 -39.67 1.49 44.79
N VAL A 141 -39.37 2.47 43.92
CA VAL A 141 -40.25 2.93 42.80
C VAL A 141 -41.46 3.84 43.11
N THR A 142 -41.70 4.76 42.15
CA THR A 142 -42.91 5.57 41.85
C THR A 142 -43.27 6.82 42.69
N GLU A 143 -43.25 7.95 41.97
CA GLU A 143 -44.35 8.93 41.78
C GLU A 143 -44.55 10.18 42.66
N GLU A 144 -45.35 11.06 42.04
CA GLU A 144 -45.99 12.31 42.46
C GLU A 144 -45.18 13.61 42.58
N LYS A 145 -45.94 14.70 42.36
CA LYS A 145 -45.52 16.11 42.43
C LYS A 145 -46.07 16.73 43.71
N SER A 146 -45.41 17.75 44.26
CA SER A 146 -46.03 19.08 44.44
C SER A 146 -45.03 20.11 44.94
N ASP A 147 -45.45 21.37 44.80
CA ASP A 147 -44.80 22.64 45.20
C ASP A 147 -44.59 22.71 46.76
N ASP A 148 -43.94 23.71 47.38
CA ASP A 148 -44.06 25.15 47.12
C ASP A 148 -43.01 26.03 47.86
N SER A 149 -42.66 27.16 47.24
CA SER A 149 -42.12 28.41 47.84
C SER A 149 -40.67 28.39 48.41
N ALA A 150 -39.93 29.51 48.55
CA ALA A 150 -40.31 30.93 48.37
C ALA A 150 -39.14 31.87 47.98
N SER A 151 -39.49 33.01 47.37
CA SER A 151 -38.67 34.23 47.14
C SER A 151 -37.56 34.18 46.06
N ARG A 152 -37.27 35.26 45.30
CA ARG A 152 -37.68 36.68 45.46
C ARG A 152 -37.89 37.44 44.12
N GLU A 153 -38.85 38.37 44.17
CA GLU A 153 -39.25 39.50 43.28
C GLU A 153 -38.07 40.38 42.77
N GLN A 154 -38.13 41.33 41.80
CA GLN A 154 -39.03 41.83 40.70
C GLN A 154 -38.29 43.04 40.01
N SER A 155 -38.70 43.72 38.92
CA SER A 155 -39.48 43.51 37.66
C SER A 155 -39.36 44.80 36.77
N GLU A 156 -40.08 44.87 35.64
CA GLU A 156 -40.53 46.10 34.93
C GLU A 156 -39.50 46.98 34.15
N ASP A 157 -39.83 47.62 33.01
CA ASP A 157 -40.84 47.32 31.96
C ASP A 157 -40.66 48.19 30.66
N THR A 158 -41.21 47.74 29.51
CA THR A 158 -41.53 48.53 28.26
C THR A 158 -40.39 49.30 27.52
N GLU A 159 -40.47 49.86 26.29
CA GLU A 159 -41.47 50.13 25.20
C GLU A 159 -40.89 49.67 23.81
N ALA A 160 -41.64 49.34 22.74
CA ALA A 160 -42.17 50.15 21.60
C ALA A 160 -41.14 51.08 20.86
N GLU A 161 -41.15 51.36 19.54
CA GLU A 161 -42.15 51.29 18.43
C GLU A 161 -41.55 50.88 17.03
N ALA A 162 -42.31 51.12 15.93
CA ALA A 162 -42.16 50.80 14.49
C ALA A 162 -41.09 51.65 13.71
N GLU A 163 -40.92 51.70 12.36
CA GLU A 163 -41.70 51.41 11.12
C GLU A 163 -40.80 50.77 10.00
N ALA A 164 -41.28 49.85 9.15
CA ALA A 164 -41.81 50.01 7.76
C ALA A 164 -40.81 50.52 6.67
N ALA A 165 -40.82 50.11 5.39
CA ALA A 165 -41.60 49.13 4.59
C ALA A 165 -40.63 48.39 3.60
N GLU A 166 -40.87 47.92 2.36
CA GLU A 166 -41.98 47.83 1.37
C GLU A 166 -41.56 46.73 0.31
N THR A 167 -42.28 45.61 0.14
CA THR A 167 -43.04 45.13 -1.08
C THR A 167 -42.29 44.98 -2.43
N GLU A 168 -42.66 44.13 -3.41
CA GLU A 168 -43.91 43.41 -3.81
C GLU A 168 -43.63 41.92 -4.17
N GLU A 169 -44.50 40.93 -3.87
CA GLU A 169 -45.50 40.21 -4.75
C GLU A 169 -44.93 39.55 -6.05
N ALA A 170 -45.40 38.40 -6.57
CA ALA A 170 -46.49 37.44 -6.28
C ALA A 170 -46.10 36.05 -6.92
N ASP A 171 -46.83 34.93 -6.97
CA ASP A 171 -47.95 34.25 -6.26
C ASP A 171 -48.51 33.17 -7.25
N GLN A 172 -48.84 31.95 -6.78
CA GLN A 172 -49.63 30.89 -7.47
C GLN A 172 -49.10 30.28 -8.82
N SER A 173 -49.51 29.08 -9.29
CA SER A 173 -50.58 28.12 -8.89
C SER A 173 -50.24 26.64 -9.18
N ASP A 174 -51.06 25.72 -8.62
CA ASP A 174 -50.90 24.26 -8.55
C ASP A 174 -51.31 23.40 -9.78
N GLU A 175 -50.78 22.15 -9.78
CA GLU A 175 -51.46 20.85 -10.04
C GLU A 175 -51.94 20.34 -11.43
N LYS A 176 -51.80 19.00 -11.59
CA LYS A 176 -52.69 18.02 -12.29
C LYS A 176 -52.76 18.05 -13.85
N GLN A 177 -53.08 16.96 -14.58
CA GLN A 177 -52.97 15.48 -14.38
C GLN A 177 -53.28 14.75 -15.72
N ASN A 178 -53.12 13.41 -15.73
CA ASN A 178 -53.52 12.38 -16.73
C ASN A 178 -52.51 12.06 -17.86
N ILE A 179 -52.08 10.80 -18.14
CA ILE A 179 -52.60 9.40 -18.00
C ILE A 179 -53.26 8.86 -19.30
N GLU A 180 -53.06 7.55 -19.54
CA GLU A 180 -53.59 6.64 -20.61
C GLU A 180 -52.70 6.44 -21.86
N VAL A 181 -52.50 5.22 -22.41
CA VAL A 181 -52.97 3.85 -22.04
C VAL A 181 -52.11 2.73 -22.74
N LEU A 182 -51.84 1.62 -22.03
CA LEU A 182 -51.65 0.16 -22.40
C LEU A 182 -50.99 -0.28 -23.75
N ASP A 183 -50.54 -1.54 -24.00
CA ASP A 183 -50.60 -2.81 -23.25
C ASP A 183 -49.45 -3.82 -23.61
N SER A 184 -49.28 -4.83 -22.75
CA SER A 184 -48.90 -6.24 -23.00
C SER A 184 -47.79 -6.70 -23.99
N SER A 185 -46.75 -7.30 -23.41
CA SER A 185 -46.20 -8.66 -23.68
C SER A 185 -45.63 -9.11 -25.05
N GLY A 186 -44.56 -9.92 -25.00
CA GLY A 186 -44.57 -11.23 -25.71
C GLY A 186 -43.35 -11.65 -26.56
N GLU A 187 -42.35 -12.26 -25.91
CA GLU A 187 -41.51 -13.41 -26.35
C GLU A 187 -40.87 -13.53 -27.77
N THR A 188 -39.68 -14.18 -27.77
CA THR A 188 -39.01 -14.96 -28.85
C THR A 188 -38.36 -14.26 -30.07
N GLU A 189 -37.05 -14.49 -30.23
CA GLU A 189 -36.37 -14.60 -31.54
C GLU A 189 -36.81 -15.89 -32.28
N PRO A 190 -36.72 -15.99 -33.63
CA PRO A 190 -35.45 -16.43 -34.25
C PRO A 190 -35.12 -15.87 -35.66
N ALA A 191 -33.83 -15.54 -35.84
CA ALA A 191 -32.93 -15.86 -36.97
C ALA A 191 -33.37 -15.94 -38.48
N LYS A 192 -32.43 -15.44 -39.32
CA LYS A 192 -31.94 -15.95 -40.64
C LYS A 192 -32.40 -15.35 -42.01
N GLU A 193 -31.36 -14.93 -42.74
CA GLU A 193 -31.00 -15.25 -44.16
C GLU A 193 -31.39 -14.37 -45.37
N ALA A 194 -30.40 -14.32 -46.30
CA ALA A 194 -30.39 -13.91 -47.72
C ALA A 194 -30.53 -12.41 -48.10
N GLU A 195 -29.99 -11.91 -49.23
CA GLU A 195 -28.68 -12.09 -49.94
C GLU A 195 -28.66 -11.21 -51.22
N SER A 196 -27.50 -11.08 -51.92
CA SER A 196 -27.36 -10.60 -53.33
C SER A 196 -27.63 -9.07 -53.57
N GLU A 197 -27.03 -8.30 -54.52
CA GLU A 197 -26.04 -8.47 -55.63
C GLU A 197 -25.62 -7.07 -56.21
N ASN A 198 -24.64 -6.82 -57.10
CA ASN A 198 -23.47 -7.55 -57.67
C ASN A 198 -22.45 -6.56 -58.35
N ASN A 199 -21.15 -6.91 -58.41
CA ASN A 199 -20.11 -6.58 -59.44
C ASN A 199 -19.79 -5.14 -59.93
N GLU A 200 -18.64 -4.82 -60.58
CA GLU A 200 -17.43 -5.53 -61.15
C GLU A 200 -16.25 -4.49 -61.16
N GLU A 201 -14.92 -4.73 -61.22
CA GLU A 201 -13.96 -5.85 -61.37
C GLU A 201 -12.86 -5.73 -60.24
N ASN A 202 -11.84 -6.58 -59.98
CA ASN A 202 -10.84 -7.35 -60.77
C ASN A 202 -9.73 -6.45 -61.42
N ILE A 203 -8.48 -6.82 -61.74
CA ILE A 203 -7.67 -8.08 -61.84
C ILE A 203 -6.28 -7.81 -61.15
N ALA A 204 -5.85 -8.51 -60.07
CA ALA A 204 -5.14 -9.81 -59.98
C ALA A 204 -3.63 -9.78 -60.41
N THR A 205 -2.72 -10.68 -59.98
CA THR A 205 -2.71 -11.92 -59.15
C THR A 205 -1.64 -11.79 -58.01
N GLU A 206 -1.02 -12.75 -57.28
CA GLU A 206 -0.96 -14.24 -57.08
C GLU A 206 -0.30 -14.41 -55.67
N GLU A 207 -0.83 -15.09 -54.63
CA GLU A 207 -0.90 -16.55 -54.32
C GLU A 207 0.41 -17.26 -53.83
N PRO A 208 0.36 -18.34 -52.98
CA PRO A 208 -0.52 -18.52 -51.79
C PRO A 208 0.09 -19.30 -50.57
N GLU A 209 -0.54 -19.12 -49.39
CA GLU A 209 -0.96 -20.10 -48.35
C GLU A 209 -0.14 -21.32 -47.78
N LYS A 210 -0.28 -21.51 -46.44
CA LYS A 210 -0.53 -22.78 -45.66
C LYS A 210 0.55 -23.90 -45.55
N GLU A 211 0.53 -24.86 -44.61
CA GLU A 211 0.02 -24.99 -43.20
C GLU A 211 0.51 -26.34 -42.57
N ILE A 212 0.40 -26.52 -41.25
CA ILE A 212 0.44 -27.79 -40.46
C ILE A 212 1.81 -28.48 -40.20
N GLN A 213 1.84 -29.14 -39.04
CA GLN A 213 2.93 -29.73 -38.22
C GLN A 213 3.52 -31.08 -38.71
N LYS A 214 4.71 -31.42 -38.15
CA LYS A 214 5.04 -32.64 -37.33
C LYS A 214 6.15 -33.61 -37.83
N GLU A 215 6.78 -34.29 -36.85
CA GLU A 215 7.57 -35.56 -36.88
C GLU A 215 9.07 -35.59 -37.30
N THR A 216 9.94 -35.51 -36.27
CA THR A 216 11.13 -36.37 -35.93
C THR A 216 12.19 -36.82 -36.96
N GLU A 217 13.45 -36.38 -36.73
CA GLU A 217 14.76 -37.11 -36.61
C GLU A 217 15.18 -38.29 -37.55
N PRO A 218 16.49 -38.64 -37.69
CA PRO A 218 17.79 -37.94 -37.48
C PRO A 218 18.67 -38.07 -38.79
N PRO A 219 20.04 -38.25 -38.87
CA PRO A 219 21.19 -38.07 -37.95
C PRO A 219 22.40 -37.30 -38.61
N SER A 220 23.66 -37.66 -38.28
CA SER A 220 24.99 -37.24 -38.82
C SER A 220 25.43 -35.77 -38.54
N GLU A 221 26.52 -35.47 -37.82
CA GLU A 221 27.97 -35.78 -38.00
C GLU A 221 28.63 -34.83 -39.04
N GLU A 222 29.83 -34.24 -38.87
CA GLU A 222 30.89 -34.34 -37.83
C GLU A 222 31.86 -33.11 -37.90
N ASP A 223 32.61 -32.85 -36.82
CA ASP A 223 34.03 -32.38 -36.72
C ASP A 223 34.58 -31.10 -37.42
N THR A 224 35.71 -30.46 -37.03
CA THR A 224 36.59 -30.33 -35.81
C THR A 224 37.33 -28.95 -35.99
N GLU A 225 38.29 -28.38 -35.24
CA GLU A 225 39.47 -28.75 -34.41
C GLU A 225 40.16 -27.40 -34.02
N GLU A 226 41.35 -27.34 -33.41
CA GLU A 226 41.69 -27.40 -31.96
C GLU A 226 42.79 -26.34 -31.65
N GLU A 227 43.02 -25.98 -30.37
CA GLU A 227 44.35 -26.07 -29.73
C GLU A 227 44.25 -25.99 -28.18
N SER A 228 45.30 -26.42 -27.47
CA SER A 228 45.25 -26.88 -26.05
C SER A 228 46.17 -26.06 -25.09
N SER A 229 46.41 -26.37 -23.80
CA SER A 229 46.15 -27.52 -22.90
C SER A 229 46.35 -27.12 -21.42
N LYS A 230 45.80 -27.88 -20.44
CA LYS A 230 46.56 -28.71 -19.46
C LYS A 230 45.78 -29.18 -18.20
N ASP A 231 45.99 -30.47 -17.87
CA ASP A 231 46.12 -31.18 -16.57
C ASP A 231 45.16 -30.86 -15.39
N GLU A 232 44.65 -31.80 -14.55
CA GLU A 232 44.71 -33.28 -14.47
C GLU A 232 43.53 -33.84 -13.57
N GLU A 233 43.37 -35.18 -13.51
CA GLU A 233 42.27 -36.00 -12.91
C GLU A 233 42.51 -36.39 -11.40
N PRO A 234 41.76 -37.28 -10.68
CA PRO A 234 40.47 -38.00 -10.91
C PRO A 234 39.50 -38.20 -9.68
N ALA A 235 38.44 -39.03 -9.89
CA ALA A 235 37.65 -39.86 -8.95
C ALA A 235 36.43 -39.23 -8.23
N ASP A 236 35.16 -39.71 -8.33
CA ASP A 236 34.54 -41.06 -8.53
C ASP A 236 34.57 -41.96 -7.27
N GLU A 237 33.66 -42.88 -6.93
CA GLU A 237 32.45 -43.54 -7.52
C GLU A 237 31.55 -44.00 -6.31
N GLU A 238 30.34 -44.60 -6.29
CA GLU A 238 29.32 -45.19 -7.21
C GLU A 238 27.94 -45.29 -6.45
N ILE A 239 26.82 -45.70 -7.07
CA ILE A 239 25.57 -46.19 -6.40
C ILE A 239 25.00 -47.40 -7.17
N THR A 240 24.68 -48.52 -6.50
CA THR A 240 23.94 -49.67 -7.10
C THR A 240 23.00 -50.47 -6.17
N ASP A 241 21.69 -50.29 -6.38
CA ASP A 241 20.57 -51.25 -6.58
C ASP A 241 20.44 -52.69 -5.94
N ASP A 242 19.40 -52.81 -5.10
CA ASP A 242 18.16 -53.65 -5.24
C ASP A 242 18.09 -55.22 -5.03
N GLU A 243 16.83 -55.73 -4.94
CA GLU A 243 16.25 -57.09 -5.08
C GLU A 243 15.75 -57.95 -3.86
N GLN A 244 14.40 -58.03 -3.75
CA GLN A 244 13.50 -59.21 -3.58
C GLN A 244 13.32 -60.10 -2.29
N GLN A 245 12.08 -60.03 -1.77
CA GLN A 245 11.07 -61.09 -1.39
C GLN A 245 11.33 -62.32 -0.45
N SER A 246 10.60 -62.29 0.68
CA SER A 246 9.77 -63.33 1.35
C SER A 246 10.17 -64.83 1.54
N ALA A 247 10.32 -65.19 2.83
CA ALA A 247 9.63 -66.28 3.57
C ALA A 247 9.70 -67.78 3.15
N VAL A 248 10.24 -68.62 4.06
CA VAL A 248 9.98 -70.07 4.21
C VAL A 248 10.00 -70.48 5.71
N ALA A 249 9.56 -71.70 6.06
CA ALA A 249 9.30 -72.10 7.45
C ALA A 249 9.56 -73.60 7.77
N SER A 250 9.67 -73.92 9.08
CA SER A 250 9.57 -75.28 9.68
C SER A 250 10.79 -76.21 9.45
N PHE A 251 10.92 -77.44 10.01
CA PHE A 251 10.07 -78.27 10.89
C PHE A 251 10.90 -79.34 11.66
N SER A 252 10.40 -79.83 12.80
CA SER A 252 10.50 -81.20 13.40
C SER A 252 11.86 -81.95 13.47
N THR A 253 12.14 -82.66 14.58
CA THR A 253 11.80 -84.10 14.80
C THR A 253 12.22 -84.55 16.22
N PHE A 254 11.72 -85.61 16.88
CA PHE A 254 10.65 -86.61 16.63
C PHE A 254 10.16 -87.21 17.99
N SER A 255 9.13 -88.07 17.97
CA SER A 255 8.40 -88.65 19.13
C SER A 255 8.91 -90.02 19.58
N MET A 256 8.59 -90.48 20.81
CA MET A 256 7.94 -91.79 21.03
C MET A 256 7.47 -92.07 22.49
N GLN A 257 6.33 -92.78 22.59
CA GLN A 257 5.77 -93.52 23.75
C GLN A 257 5.85 -95.04 23.38
N PRO A 258 5.40 -96.06 24.18
CA PRO A 258 4.84 -96.06 25.55
C PRO A 258 5.35 -97.20 26.49
N ALA A 259 4.85 -97.27 27.73
CA ALA A 259 4.41 -98.53 28.39
C ALA A 259 3.66 -98.27 29.73
N SER A 260 2.71 -99.14 30.08
CA SER A 260 1.80 -98.97 31.24
C SER A 260 2.27 -99.66 32.52
N ILE A 261 2.06 -99.04 33.68
CA ILE A 261 1.70 -99.72 34.94
C ILE A 261 0.53 -98.96 35.57
N SER A 262 -0.45 -99.70 36.12
CA SER A 262 -1.55 -99.17 36.92
C SER A 262 -1.55 -99.87 38.27
N THR A 263 -1.73 -99.14 39.36
CA THR A 263 -2.65 -99.50 40.47
C THR A 263 -2.80 -98.38 41.51
N SER A 264 -4.02 -98.31 42.10
CA SER A 264 -4.31 -97.88 43.48
C SER A 264 -3.81 -96.52 43.99
N LEU A 265 -4.66 -95.49 43.83
CA LEU A 265 -4.63 -94.26 44.65
C LEU A 265 -4.99 -94.58 46.12
N LEU A 266 -4.06 -94.39 47.06
CA LEU A 266 -4.32 -94.60 48.49
C LEU A 266 -5.05 -93.39 49.09
N LYS A 267 -6.24 -93.61 49.67
CA LYS A 267 -7.10 -92.56 50.24
C LYS A 267 -7.96 -93.09 51.38
N ILE A 268 -8.62 -92.18 52.11
CA ILE A 268 -9.51 -92.53 53.22
C ILE A 268 -10.54 -93.60 52.83
N GLY A 269 -10.69 -94.61 53.69
CA GLY A 269 -11.57 -95.76 53.47
C GLY A 269 -10.90 -96.97 52.81
N VAL A 270 -9.68 -96.85 52.28
CA VAL A 270 -8.91 -97.99 51.74
C VAL A 270 -8.25 -98.79 52.86
N SER A 271 -8.20 -100.12 52.72
CA SER A 271 -7.41 -101.02 53.57
C SER A 271 -6.44 -101.86 52.74
N GLY A 272 -5.19 -101.97 53.18
CA GLY A 272 -4.12 -102.73 52.51
C GLY A 272 -2.78 -102.62 53.24
N SER A 273 -1.83 -103.51 52.91
CA SER A 273 -0.44 -103.48 53.39
C SER A 273 0.27 -102.17 53.03
N GLU A 274 -0.08 -101.62 51.88
CA GLU A 274 0.48 -100.42 51.25
C GLU A 274 0.17 -99.17 52.09
N VAL A 275 -0.98 -99.18 52.79
CA VAL A 275 -1.39 -98.12 53.71
C VAL A 275 -0.54 -98.11 54.98
N GLN A 276 -0.15 -99.29 55.48
CA GLN A 276 0.72 -99.39 56.64
C GLN A 276 2.11 -98.85 56.31
N GLN A 277 2.67 -99.24 55.15
CA GLN A 277 3.96 -98.73 54.68
C GLN A 277 3.94 -97.21 54.48
N LEU A 278 2.83 -96.64 53.96
CA LEU A 278 2.65 -95.18 53.87
C LEU A 278 2.70 -94.50 55.25
N GLN A 279 2.08 -95.09 56.28
CA GLN A 279 2.11 -94.55 57.66
C GLN A 279 3.52 -94.60 58.27
N GLU A 280 4.27 -95.67 58.02
CA GLU A 280 5.67 -95.83 58.43
C GLU A 280 6.58 -94.81 57.72
N ASN A 281 6.42 -94.64 56.40
CA ASN A 281 7.21 -93.71 55.60
C ASN A 281 6.92 -92.24 55.96
N LEU A 282 5.66 -91.88 56.24
CA LEU A 282 5.29 -90.54 56.71
C LEU A 282 5.88 -90.23 58.10
N ASN A 283 5.81 -91.19 59.04
CA ASN A 283 6.48 -91.07 60.34
C ASN A 283 7.99 -90.83 60.16
N ALA A 284 8.65 -91.58 59.28
CA ALA A 284 10.09 -91.44 59.01
C ALA A 284 10.46 -90.10 58.34
N ALA A 285 9.58 -89.55 57.49
CA ALA A 285 9.72 -88.23 56.89
C ALA A 285 9.34 -87.06 57.83
N GLY A 286 8.99 -87.32 59.09
CA GLY A 286 8.66 -86.32 60.11
C GLY A 286 7.16 -85.95 60.22
N PHE A 287 6.28 -86.60 59.47
CA PHE A 287 4.84 -86.34 59.42
C PHE A 287 4.09 -87.43 60.22
N HIS A 288 4.12 -87.31 61.55
CA HIS A 288 3.62 -88.34 62.47
C HIS A 288 2.12 -88.65 62.29
N VAL A 289 1.79 -89.94 62.21
CA VAL A 289 0.41 -90.45 62.05
C VAL A 289 -0.06 -91.20 63.30
N THR A 290 0.79 -92.10 63.81
CA THR A 290 0.53 -93.04 64.91
C THR A 290 1.83 -93.77 65.27
N ASP A 291 2.03 -94.08 66.56
CA ASP A 291 3.17 -94.88 67.04
C ASP A 291 3.02 -96.38 66.70
N ASN A 292 1.80 -96.82 66.37
CA ASN A 292 1.51 -98.15 65.87
C ASN A 292 0.76 -98.02 64.53
N PRO A 293 1.46 -98.16 63.38
CA PRO A 293 0.88 -98.17 62.04
C PRO A 293 -0.19 -99.27 61.86
N THR A 294 -1.14 -99.03 60.96
CA THR A 294 -2.21 -99.99 60.65
C THR A 294 -2.48 -100.07 59.15
N THR A 295 -3.07 -101.19 58.72
CA THR A 295 -3.45 -101.42 57.31
C THR A 295 -4.69 -100.63 56.87
N TYR A 296 -5.22 -99.69 57.66
CA TYR A 296 -6.42 -98.90 57.32
C TYR A 296 -6.10 -97.41 57.16
N PHE A 297 -6.62 -96.80 56.09
CA PHE A 297 -6.44 -95.39 55.79
C PHE A 297 -7.59 -94.60 56.44
N GLY A 298 -7.34 -94.12 57.66
CA GLY A 298 -8.29 -93.32 58.42
C GLY A 298 -8.05 -91.80 58.31
N PRO A 299 -8.87 -90.97 58.99
CA PRO A 299 -8.73 -89.51 58.98
C PRO A 299 -7.36 -88.98 59.43
N LYS A 300 -6.67 -89.69 60.33
CA LYS A 300 -5.30 -89.33 60.76
C LYS A 300 -4.29 -89.50 59.62
N THR A 301 -4.39 -90.59 58.86
CA THR A 301 -3.56 -90.85 57.68
C THR A 301 -3.82 -89.79 56.61
N GLU A 302 -5.09 -89.42 56.40
CA GLU A 302 -5.46 -88.35 55.46
C GLU A 302 -4.90 -86.98 55.87
N ALA A 303 -4.93 -86.64 57.16
CA ALA A 303 -4.34 -85.41 57.67
C ALA A 303 -2.82 -85.37 57.43
N ALA A 304 -2.09 -86.42 57.81
CA ALA A 304 -0.64 -86.49 57.61
C ALA A 304 -0.24 -86.50 56.13
N VAL A 305 -1.02 -87.15 55.24
CA VAL A 305 -0.83 -87.05 53.79
C VAL A 305 -1.04 -85.61 53.31
N LYS A 306 -2.08 -84.89 53.78
CA LYS A 306 -2.27 -83.48 53.42
C LYS A 306 -1.16 -82.59 53.95
N ASP A 307 -0.60 -82.85 55.12
CA ASP A 307 0.51 -82.07 55.68
C ASP A 307 1.83 -82.35 54.95
N PHE A 308 2.10 -83.60 54.57
CA PHE A 308 3.21 -83.95 53.68
C PHE A 308 3.04 -83.30 52.29
N GLN A 309 1.85 -83.36 51.70
CA GLN A 309 1.53 -82.71 50.42
C GLN A 309 1.72 -81.18 50.50
N ARG A 310 1.28 -80.53 51.59
CA ARG A 310 1.50 -79.09 51.83
C ARG A 310 2.99 -78.74 51.89
N ALA A 311 3.75 -79.49 52.70
CA ALA A 311 5.17 -79.23 52.90
C ALA A 311 5.97 -79.39 51.59
N ASN A 312 5.63 -80.42 50.80
CA ASN A 312 6.30 -80.75 49.54
C ASN A 312 5.63 -80.14 48.30
N LYS A 313 4.74 -79.15 48.49
CA LYS A 313 4.10 -78.34 47.42
C LYS A 313 3.32 -79.16 46.38
N LEU A 314 2.78 -80.30 46.78
CA LEU A 314 1.91 -81.15 45.95
C LEU A 314 0.45 -80.68 46.00
N VAL A 315 -0.40 -81.26 45.16
CA VAL A 315 -1.86 -81.09 45.26
C VAL A 315 -2.33 -81.65 46.60
N VAL A 316 -2.99 -80.82 47.41
CA VAL A 316 -3.38 -81.13 48.79
C VAL A 316 -4.78 -81.76 48.83
N ASP A 317 -4.91 -82.95 48.25
CA ASP A 317 -6.18 -83.70 48.19
C ASP A 317 -6.33 -84.76 49.30
N GLY A 318 -5.24 -85.16 49.96
CA GLY A 318 -5.22 -86.26 50.95
C GLY A 318 -5.14 -87.65 50.33
N VAL A 319 -4.83 -87.73 49.03
CA VAL A 319 -4.72 -88.97 48.27
C VAL A 319 -3.25 -89.21 47.95
N ALA A 320 -2.67 -90.24 48.57
CA ALA A 320 -1.32 -90.68 48.26
C ALA A 320 -1.32 -91.47 46.94
N GLY A 321 -1.34 -90.72 45.83
CA GLY A 321 -1.07 -91.21 44.47
C GLY A 321 0.42 -91.21 44.12
N SER A 322 0.74 -91.61 42.89
CA SER A 322 2.11 -91.75 42.36
C SER A 322 3.03 -90.58 42.72
N ASN A 323 2.57 -89.34 42.52
CA ASN A 323 3.41 -88.16 42.72
C ASN A 323 3.66 -87.88 44.22
N THR A 324 2.72 -88.27 45.11
CA THR A 324 2.90 -88.14 46.56
C THR A 324 3.83 -89.24 47.09
N LEU A 325 3.70 -90.47 46.58
CA LEU A 325 4.55 -91.59 46.95
C LEU A 325 5.99 -91.39 46.43
N SER A 326 6.16 -90.94 45.19
CA SER A 326 7.48 -90.67 44.58
C SER A 326 8.27 -89.60 45.35
N VAL A 327 7.62 -88.51 45.76
CA VAL A 327 8.30 -87.45 46.52
C VAL A 327 8.54 -87.86 47.97
N LEU A 328 7.70 -88.71 48.55
CA LEU A 328 7.96 -89.32 49.86
C LEU A 328 9.18 -90.26 49.81
N GLU A 329 9.32 -91.04 48.74
CA GLU A 329 10.48 -91.89 48.49
C GLU A 329 11.76 -91.07 48.19
N GLU A 330 11.64 -89.94 47.50
CA GLU A 330 12.74 -88.99 47.25
C GLU A 330 13.24 -88.30 48.53
N VAL A 331 12.34 -87.85 49.41
CA VAL A 331 12.68 -87.25 50.71
C VAL A 331 13.40 -88.27 51.62
N LEU A 332 12.98 -89.53 51.59
CA LEU A 332 13.64 -90.60 52.33
C LEU A 332 14.99 -91.02 51.70
N SER A 333 15.12 -90.96 50.38
CA SER A 333 16.34 -91.35 49.65
C SER A 333 17.45 -90.29 49.64
N SER A 334 17.09 -89.01 49.62
CA SER A 334 18.03 -87.88 49.59
C SER A 334 18.84 -87.71 50.89
N SER A 335 18.45 -88.41 51.96
CA SER A 335 19.13 -88.41 53.27
C SER A 335 20.39 -89.32 53.35
N SER A 336 20.94 -89.80 52.23
CA SER A 336 22.08 -90.76 52.26
C SER A 336 23.00 -90.78 51.02
N THR A 337 23.78 -89.72 50.81
CA THR A 337 25.11 -89.81 50.14
C THR A 337 26.14 -89.01 50.93
N ASN A 338 27.41 -89.47 50.95
CA ASN A 338 28.32 -89.17 52.05
C ASN A 338 29.80 -89.10 51.61
N GLU A 339 30.61 -88.34 52.37
CA GLU A 339 32.09 -88.29 52.41
C GLU A 339 32.92 -88.01 51.12
N LYS A 340 33.79 -86.99 51.16
CA LYS A 340 35.25 -87.19 51.41
C LYS A 340 36.09 -85.90 51.43
N ASN A 341 37.12 -85.93 52.30
CA ASN A 341 38.28 -85.01 52.42
C ASN A 341 37.90 -83.55 52.80
N THR A 342 38.59 -82.86 53.71
CA THR A 342 40.04 -82.85 53.97
C THR A 342 40.38 -83.05 55.47
N GLU A 343 41.63 -83.36 55.79
CA GLU A 343 42.11 -83.67 57.15
C GLU A 343 42.53 -82.46 57.99
N ASN A 344 42.56 -82.65 59.32
CA ASN A 344 43.50 -82.08 60.33
C ASN A 344 43.63 -80.53 60.44
N ASN A 345 43.51 -79.90 61.62
CA ASN A 345 43.78 -80.40 62.99
C ASN A 345 42.96 -79.67 64.10
N LYS A 346 42.24 -80.46 64.90
CA LYS A 346 42.28 -80.50 66.39
C LYS A 346 41.70 -79.35 67.25
N SER A 347 40.76 -79.76 68.13
CA SER A 347 40.20 -79.09 69.35
C SER A 347 39.18 -77.95 69.12
N ASP A 348 37.93 -77.96 69.63
CA ASP A 348 37.43 -78.55 70.89
C ASP A 348 35.97 -79.07 70.88
N ASN A 349 35.84 -80.30 71.40
CA ASN A 349 34.74 -80.95 72.12
C ASN A 349 33.32 -80.28 72.25
N VAL A 350 32.42 -80.65 71.34
CA VAL A 350 31.01 -81.10 71.57
C VAL A 350 30.21 -80.56 72.78
N SER A 351 29.07 -79.90 72.50
CA SER A 351 27.82 -80.10 73.26
C SER A 351 26.57 -79.86 72.39
N SER A 352 25.43 -80.41 72.81
CA SER A 352 24.20 -80.57 72.00
C SER A 352 23.42 -79.26 71.75
N PRO A 353 22.61 -79.17 70.66
CA PRO A 353 21.76 -78.02 70.39
C PRO A 353 20.76 -77.79 71.54
N SER A 354 21.00 -76.73 72.30
CA SER A 354 20.32 -76.47 73.57
C SER A 354 19.11 -75.57 73.39
N PHE A 355 17.93 -76.09 73.72
CA PHE A 355 16.68 -75.33 73.77
C PHE A 355 16.78 -74.20 74.81
N MET A 356 16.68 -72.94 74.38
CA MET A 356 16.70 -71.78 75.29
C MET A 356 15.27 -71.31 75.58
N LYS A 357 14.97 -71.03 76.86
CA LYS A 357 13.66 -70.57 77.34
C LYS A 357 13.84 -69.70 78.59
N GLU A 358 12.75 -69.13 79.08
CA GLU A 358 12.78 -68.31 80.30
C GLU A 358 13.44 -69.03 81.50
N GLY A 359 14.30 -68.30 82.22
CA GLY A 359 15.10 -68.78 83.33
C GLY A 359 16.48 -69.36 82.94
N VAL A 360 16.75 -69.63 81.66
CA VAL A 360 18.08 -70.06 81.19
C VAL A 360 19.06 -68.88 81.18
N SER A 361 20.34 -69.13 81.43
CA SER A 361 21.39 -68.10 81.40
C SER A 361 22.68 -68.60 80.74
N GLY A 362 23.35 -67.76 79.94
CA GLY A 362 24.62 -68.05 79.28
C GLY A 362 24.92 -67.13 78.09
N SER A 363 26.13 -67.26 77.51
CA SER A 363 26.56 -66.51 76.31
C SER A 363 25.61 -66.67 75.12
N ASN A 364 25.06 -67.88 74.94
CA ASN A 364 24.19 -68.20 73.81
C ASN A 364 22.84 -67.47 73.91
N VAL A 365 22.41 -67.14 75.13
CA VAL A 365 21.24 -66.26 75.35
C VAL A 365 21.56 -64.83 74.96
N GLN A 366 22.77 -64.34 75.27
CA GLN A 366 23.20 -62.99 74.89
C GLN A 366 23.30 -62.84 73.37
N GLN A 367 23.78 -63.89 72.68
CA GLN A 367 23.75 -63.95 71.21
C GLN A 367 22.31 -63.98 70.70
N LEU A 368 21.43 -64.85 71.22
CA LEU A 368 20.01 -64.88 70.86
C LEU A 368 19.31 -63.52 71.05
N GLN A 369 19.64 -62.76 72.10
CA GLN A 369 19.11 -61.41 72.32
C GLN A 369 19.63 -60.39 71.29
N LYS A 370 20.88 -60.52 70.84
CA LYS A 370 21.46 -59.72 69.75
C LYS A 370 20.80 -60.08 68.41
N ASP A 371 20.67 -61.36 68.13
CA ASP A 371 20.05 -61.92 66.92
C ASP A 371 18.56 -61.50 66.81
N LEU A 372 17.79 -61.55 67.90
CA LEU A 372 16.40 -61.06 67.94
C LEU A 372 16.31 -59.54 67.75
N ASN A 373 17.20 -58.76 68.38
CA ASN A 373 17.28 -57.31 68.15
C ASN A 373 17.58 -56.98 66.68
N GLU A 374 18.51 -57.71 66.04
CA GLU A 374 18.89 -57.53 64.63
C GLU A 374 17.79 -58.01 63.65
N ALA A 375 16.99 -59.00 64.05
CA ALA A 375 15.77 -59.41 63.35
C ALA A 375 14.55 -58.49 63.60
N GLY A 376 14.67 -57.45 64.43
CA GLY A 376 13.63 -56.45 64.72
C GLY A 376 12.68 -56.78 65.88
N PHE A 377 12.96 -57.82 66.67
CA PHE A 377 12.17 -58.26 67.83
C PHE A 377 12.86 -57.81 69.12
N HIS A 378 12.67 -56.52 69.46
CA HIS A 378 13.41 -55.85 70.53
C HIS A 378 13.28 -56.52 71.91
N VAL A 379 14.43 -56.87 72.51
CA VAL A 379 14.51 -57.41 73.87
C VAL A 379 14.90 -56.33 74.88
N VAL A 380 16.12 -55.79 74.71
CA VAL A 380 16.77 -54.78 75.56
C VAL A 380 17.87 -54.08 74.76
N ASN A 381 18.16 -52.81 75.07
CA ASN A 381 19.19 -52.02 74.38
C ASN A 381 20.63 -52.52 74.65
N ALA A 382 20.85 -53.28 75.72
CA ALA A 382 22.11 -53.93 76.04
C ALA A 382 21.85 -55.42 76.30
N PRO A 383 22.20 -56.34 75.37
CA PRO A 383 22.01 -57.78 75.54
C PRO A 383 22.69 -58.32 76.80
N THR A 384 21.98 -59.17 77.53
CA THR A 384 22.42 -59.77 78.79
C THR A 384 22.57 -61.29 78.66
N VAL A 385 23.24 -61.92 79.62
CA VAL A 385 23.35 -63.39 79.68
C VAL A 385 22.08 -64.08 80.24
N HIS A 386 20.98 -63.36 80.50
CA HIS A 386 19.79 -63.91 81.19
C HIS A 386 18.53 -63.89 80.31
N PHE A 387 17.87 -65.04 80.17
CA PHE A 387 16.63 -65.17 79.40
C PHE A 387 15.45 -64.84 80.32
N GLY A 388 15.05 -63.56 80.35
CA GLY A 388 13.94 -63.05 81.16
C GLY A 388 12.64 -62.84 80.38
N PRO A 389 11.60 -62.25 81.00
CA PRO A 389 10.27 -62.10 80.40
C PRO A 389 10.27 -61.36 79.06
N LYS A 390 11.14 -60.36 78.88
CA LYS A 390 11.29 -59.64 77.61
C LYS A 390 11.89 -60.51 76.49
N THR A 391 12.73 -61.47 76.82
CA THR A 391 13.31 -62.42 75.87
C THR A 391 12.27 -63.47 75.48
N ASP A 392 11.48 -63.97 76.43
CA ASP A 392 10.35 -64.86 76.16
C ASP A 392 9.32 -64.18 75.24
N GLN A 393 8.92 -62.95 75.54
CA GLN A 393 8.02 -62.17 74.70
C GLN A 393 8.58 -61.97 73.28
N ALA A 394 9.84 -61.57 73.14
CA ALA A 394 10.48 -61.38 71.84
C ALA A 394 10.60 -62.69 71.04
N VAL A 395 10.89 -63.82 71.69
CA VAL A 395 10.88 -65.14 71.04
C VAL A 395 9.46 -65.52 70.60
N ARG A 396 8.44 -65.29 71.43
CA ARG A 396 7.03 -65.52 71.05
C ARG A 396 6.60 -64.66 69.86
N ASP A 397 6.96 -63.37 69.85
CA ASP A 397 6.61 -62.49 68.74
C ASP A 397 7.40 -62.84 67.46
N PHE A 398 8.67 -63.23 67.57
CA PHE A 398 9.44 -63.77 66.45
C PHE A 398 8.81 -65.05 65.88
N GLN A 399 8.45 -66.01 66.75
CA GLN A 399 7.76 -67.25 66.37
C GLN A 399 6.43 -66.96 65.68
N LYS A 400 5.62 -66.07 66.26
CA LYS A 400 4.30 -65.66 65.77
C LYS A 400 4.40 -64.97 64.41
N ALA A 401 5.36 -64.08 64.20
CA ALA A 401 5.61 -63.42 62.93
C ALA A 401 6.07 -64.40 61.84
N ASN A 402 6.91 -65.38 62.20
CA ASN A 402 7.45 -66.40 61.29
C ASN A 402 6.57 -67.66 61.17
N ARG A 403 5.36 -67.67 61.76
CA ARG A 403 4.39 -68.79 61.77
C ARG A 403 4.94 -70.11 62.34
N LEU A 404 5.87 -70.01 63.28
CA LEU A 404 6.34 -71.12 64.10
C LEU A 404 5.34 -71.43 65.23
N VAL A 405 5.55 -72.53 65.95
CA VAL A 405 4.86 -72.80 67.22
C VAL A 405 5.25 -71.72 68.23
N VAL A 406 4.27 -71.05 68.82
CA VAL A 406 4.47 -69.88 69.73
C VAL A 406 4.60 -70.35 71.18
N ASP A 407 5.65 -71.12 71.46
CA ASP A 407 5.92 -71.70 72.78
C ASP A 407 6.88 -70.86 73.66
N GLY A 408 7.57 -69.87 73.10
CA GLY A 408 8.58 -69.04 73.77
C GLY A 408 9.96 -69.72 73.87
N VAL A 409 10.13 -70.87 73.22
CA VAL A 409 11.36 -71.66 73.25
C VAL A 409 12.17 -71.42 71.97
N ALA A 410 13.35 -70.85 72.14
CA ALA A 410 14.37 -70.83 71.09
C ALA A 410 15.03 -72.22 70.99
N GLY A 411 14.28 -73.18 70.45
CA GLY A 411 14.76 -74.48 69.99
C GLY A 411 15.26 -74.43 68.54
N PRO A 412 15.69 -75.58 67.96
CA PRO A 412 16.32 -75.64 66.64
C PRO A 412 15.54 -74.90 65.54
N ASN A 413 14.25 -75.17 65.37
CA ASN A 413 13.44 -74.51 64.32
C ASN A 413 13.37 -72.98 64.50
N THR A 414 13.29 -72.50 65.75
CA THR A 414 13.31 -71.06 66.07
C THR A 414 14.67 -70.44 65.75
N LEU A 415 15.77 -71.11 66.12
CA LEU A 415 17.14 -70.64 65.93
C LEU A 415 17.55 -70.68 64.45
N THR A 416 17.25 -71.77 63.72
CA THR A 416 17.45 -71.87 62.28
C THR A 416 16.63 -70.82 61.54
N LYS A 417 15.36 -70.60 61.92
CA LYS A 417 14.56 -69.55 61.27
C LYS A 417 15.06 -68.13 61.57
N LEU A 418 15.59 -67.89 62.78
CA LEU A 418 16.23 -66.63 63.13
C LEU A 418 17.51 -66.43 62.31
N GLN A 419 18.31 -67.48 62.13
CA GLN A 419 19.47 -67.48 61.25
C GLN A 419 19.10 -67.34 59.77
N GLU A 420 17.97 -67.85 59.27
CA GLU A 420 17.48 -67.56 57.91
C GLU A 420 17.11 -66.08 57.73
N VAL A 421 16.52 -65.44 58.76
CA VAL A 421 16.15 -64.01 58.74
C VAL A 421 17.38 -63.10 58.78
N LEU A 422 18.45 -63.52 59.46
CA LEU A 422 19.72 -62.79 59.59
C LEU A 422 20.69 -63.05 58.45
N ASN A 423 20.85 -64.32 58.03
CA ASN A 423 21.70 -64.75 56.91
C ASN A 423 21.00 -64.60 55.55
N GLY A 424 20.06 -63.66 55.43
CA GLY A 424 19.32 -63.34 54.20
C GLY A 424 20.21 -62.70 53.14
N SER A 425 21.12 -63.50 52.57
CA SER A 425 22.06 -63.09 51.54
C SER A 425 21.33 -62.66 50.26
N ALA A 426 21.90 -61.70 49.55
CA ALA A 426 21.29 -61.16 48.33
C ALA A 426 21.23 -62.23 47.22
N ASN A 427 20.03 -62.48 46.68
CA ASN A 427 19.72 -62.76 45.26
C ASN A 427 18.33 -63.43 45.08
N ASP A 428 17.23 -62.64 45.02
CA ASP A 428 16.12 -62.76 44.04
C ASP A 428 15.03 -61.69 44.32
N TYR A 429 15.23 -60.46 43.82
CA TYR A 429 14.31 -59.33 44.06
C TYR A 429 13.20 -59.19 43.00
N LYS A 430 12.48 -60.27 42.71
CA LYS A 430 11.30 -60.20 41.83
C LYS A 430 10.02 -59.73 42.51
N SER A 431 9.88 -59.87 43.83
CA SER A 431 8.87 -59.13 44.60
C SER A 431 9.12 -59.08 46.11
N LEU A 432 8.93 -57.91 46.73
CA LEU A 432 8.84 -57.72 48.18
C LEU A 432 7.38 -57.45 48.58
N LYS A 433 6.93 -57.97 49.73
CA LYS A 433 5.52 -57.87 50.19
C LYS A 433 5.40 -57.96 51.70
N GLN A 434 4.21 -57.67 52.23
CA GLN A 434 3.90 -57.75 53.66
C GLN A 434 4.35 -59.10 54.26
N GLY A 435 5.10 -59.05 55.36
CA GLY A 435 5.70 -60.22 56.01
C GLY A 435 7.08 -60.64 55.48
N ALA A 436 7.61 -60.00 54.44
CA ALA A 436 9.01 -60.18 54.04
C ALA A 436 9.97 -59.55 55.08
N SER A 437 11.18 -60.10 55.18
CA SER A 437 12.23 -59.54 56.04
C SER A 437 13.64 -59.67 55.44
N GLY A 438 14.50 -58.69 55.68
CA GLY A 438 15.92 -58.66 55.29
C GLY A 438 16.42 -57.25 54.95
N ALA A 439 17.69 -57.13 54.57
CA ALA A 439 18.29 -55.87 54.14
C ALA A 439 17.54 -55.22 52.96
N ALA A 440 17.02 -56.05 52.05
CA ALA A 440 16.13 -55.68 50.95
C ALA A 440 14.96 -54.77 51.36
N VAL A 441 14.34 -55.09 52.49
CA VAL A 441 13.16 -54.39 53.01
C VAL A 441 13.56 -53.09 53.67
N LYS A 442 14.68 -53.07 54.39
CA LYS A 442 15.26 -51.83 54.95
C LYS A 442 15.63 -50.85 53.83
N GLN A 443 16.18 -51.36 52.72
CA GLN A 443 16.47 -50.56 51.53
C GLN A 443 15.17 -50.03 50.90
N LEU A 444 14.19 -50.89 50.62
CA LEU A 444 12.87 -50.49 50.12
C LEU A 444 12.20 -49.40 51.00
N GLN A 445 12.26 -49.52 52.33
CA GLN A 445 11.73 -48.50 53.25
C GLN A 445 12.52 -47.18 53.19
N THR A 446 13.85 -47.27 53.09
CA THR A 446 14.72 -46.09 52.94
C THR A 446 14.41 -45.35 51.63
N ASP A 447 14.16 -46.10 50.57
CA ASP A 447 13.93 -45.55 49.24
C ASP A 447 12.49 -45.03 49.07
N LEU A 448 11.48 -45.72 49.63
CA LEU A 448 10.12 -45.19 49.74
C LEU A 448 10.08 -43.87 50.52
N ASN A 449 10.82 -43.77 51.64
CA ASN A 449 10.96 -42.51 52.38
C ASN A 449 11.53 -41.37 51.51
N LYS A 450 12.61 -41.63 50.75
CA LYS A 450 13.21 -40.63 49.84
C LYS A 450 12.25 -40.19 48.73
N ALA A 451 11.49 -41.13 48.17
CA ALA A 451 10.49 -40.86 47.14
C ALA A 451 9.18 -40.24 47.69
N GLY A 452 9.16 -39.77 48.95
CA GLY A 452 8.00 -39.11 49.58
C GLY A 452 6.95 -40.06 50.19
N PHE A 453 7.07 -41.38 50.02
CA PHE A 453 6.13 -42.39 50.50
C PHE A 453 6.53 -42.88 51.90
N PHE A 454 6.43 -41.99 52.89
CA PHE A 454 6.96 -42.21 54.24
C PHE A 454 6.41 -43.45 54.97
N VAL A 455 7.33 -44.28 55.47
CA VAL A 455 7.05 -45.50 56.24
C VAL A 455 7.34 -45.31 57.74
N THR A 456 8.54 -44.81 58.06
CA THR A 456 9.12 -44.72 59.41
C THR A 456 10.40 -43.90 59.37
N GLU A 457 10.71 -43.12 60.42
CA GLU A 457 11.96 -42.34 60.53
C GLU A 457 13.21 -43.25 60.54
N ASN A 458 13.07 -44.44 61.13
CA ASN A 458 14.13 -45.44 61.24
C ASN A 458 13.72 -46.69 60.43
N PRO A 459 14.24 -46.86 59.19
CA PRO A 459 14.00 -48.04 58.37
C PRO A 459 14.51 -49.34 59.04
N ILE A 460 13.65 -50.34 59.05
CA ILE A 460 13.88 -51.65 59.68
C ILE A 460 13.84 -52.78 58.64
N THR A 461 14.34 -53.95 59.01
CA THR A 461 14.41 -55.13 58.15
C THR A 461 13.05 -55.81 57.90
N TYR A 462 11.93 -55.38 58.50
CA TYR A 462 10.62 -56.07 58.42
C TYR A 462 9.55 -55.28 57.64
N PHE A 463 8.86 -55.95 56.70
CA PHE A 463 7.85 -55.37 55.82
C PHE A 463 6.49 -55.44 56.50
N GLY A 464 6.21 -54.43 57.34
CA GLY A 464 4.93 -54.30 58.05
C GLY A 464 3.81 -53.63 57.24
N PRO A 465 2.61 -53.48 57.83
CA PRO A 465 1.47 -52.80 57.19
C PRO A 465 1.75 -51.36 56.76
N LYS A 466 2.65 -50.64 57.47
CA LYS A 466 3.08 -49.28 57.07
C LYS A 466 3.82 -49.29 55.73
N THR A 467 4.71 -50.27 55.51
CA THR A 467 5.44 -50.44 54.26
C THR A 467 4.50 -50.82 53.12
N GLU A 468 3.54 -51.72 53.39
CA GLU A 468 2.52 -52.11 52.42
C GLU A 468 1.64 -50.92 51.99
N ARG A 469 1.27 -50.04 52.94
CA ARG A 469 0.54 -48.81 52.65
C ARG A 469 1.35 -47.89 51.73
N ALA A 470 2.60 -47.58 52.08
CA ALA A 470 3.49 -46.76 51.25
C ALA A 470 3.68 -47.32 49.83
N VAL A 471 3.81 -48.66 49.69
CA VAL A 471 3.86 -49.32 48.37
C VAL A 471 2.54 -49.16 47.60
N LYS A 472 1.37 -49.30 48.25
CA LYS A 472 0.08 -49.04 47.60
C LYS A 472 -0.11 -47.58 47.21
N ASP A 473 0.43 -46.66 47.98
CA ASP A 473 0.33 -45.23 47.73
C ASP A 473 1.23 -44.83 46.54
N LEU A 474 2.46 -45.33 46.48
CA LEU A 474 3.34 -45.21 45.29
C LEU A 474 2.68 -45.83 44.05
N GLN A 475 2.10 -47.04 44.18
CA GLN A 475 1.41 -47.69 43.08
C GLN A 475 0.22 -46.86 42.58
N ARG A 476 -0.56 -46.24 43.49
CA ARG A 476 -1.69 -45.38 43.12
C ARG A 476 -1.24 -44.09 42.42
N THR A 477 -0.19 -43.44 42.92
CA THR A 477 0.34 -42.19 42.36
C THR A 477 0.88 -42.38 40.93
N TYR A 478 1.58 -43.49 40.66
CA TYR A 478 2.15 -43.78 39.34
C TYR A 478 1.32 -44.77 38.51
N HIS A 479 0.00 -44.85 38.79
CA HIS A 479 -0.99 -45.64 38.05
C HIS A 479 -0.64 -47.15 37.84
N LEU A 480 0.15 -47.72 38.74
CA LEU A 480 0.47 -49.15 38.77
C LEU A 480 -0.67 -49.96 39.43
N PRO A 481 -0.76 -51.29 39.17
CA PRO A 481 -1.67 -52.17 39.89
C PRO A 481 -1.43 -52.12 41.42
N VAL A 482 -2.40 -51.56 42.15
CA VAL A 482 -2.35 -51.29 43.60
C VAL A 482 -2.46 -52.59 44.41
N THR A 483 -1.36 -53.33 44.46
CA THR A 483 -1.24 -54.67 45.03
C THR A 483 -0.65 -54.67 46.44
N GLY A 484 0.11 -53.64 46.83
CA GLY A 484 0.95 -53.65 48.04
C GLY A 484 2.17 -54.55 47.95
N VAL A 485 2.43 -55.11 46.76
CA VAL A 485 3.59 -55.94 46.44
C VAL A 485 4.54 -55.10 45.61
N ALA A 486 5.72 -54.79 46.14
CA ALA A 486 6.80 -54.16 45.40
C ALA A 486 7.46 -55.19 44.47
N ASN A 487 6.78 -55.47 43.35
CA ASN A 487 7.27 -56.27 42.23
C ASN A 487 8.30 -55.48 41.40
N THR A 488 8.93 -56.13 40.41
CA THR A 488 9.91 -55.51 39.50
C THR A 488 9.46 -54.14 38.97
N ALA A 489 8.27 -54.02 38.38
CA ALA A 489 7.76 -52.74 37.87
C ALA A 489 7.60 -51.66 38.96
N THR A 490 7.19 -52.05 40.18
CA THR A 490 7.08 -51.12 41.31
C THR A 490 8.46 -50.68 41.82
N LEU A 491 9.45 -51.58 41.81
CA LEU A 491 10.83 -51.29 42.20
C LEU A 491 11.56 -50.45 41.15
N GLU A 492 11.30 -50.66 39.86
CA GLU A 492 11.79 -49.83 38.75
C GLU A 492 11.20 -48.42 38.80
N THR A 493 9.89 -48.28 39.02
CA THR A 493 9.25 -46.97 39.23
C THR A 493 9.81 -46.28 40.47
N LEU A 494 9.96 -46.99 41.59
CA LEU A 494 10.61 -46.44 42.79
C LEU A 494 12.04 -45.98 42.50
N THR A 495 12.82 -46.77 41.76
CA THR A 495 14.21 -46.42 41.40
C THR A 495 14.27 -45.18 40.49
N LYS A 496 13.32 -45.00 39.57
CA LYS A 496 13.19 -43.76 38.78
C LYS A 496 12.91 -42.56 39.68
N THR A 497 12.05 -42.72 40.70
CA THR A 497 11.74 -41.69 41.71
C THR A 497 12.83 -41.51 42.78
N LEU A 498 14.00 -42.17 42.69
CA LEU A 498 15.15 -41.86 43.55
C LEU A 498 16.06 -40.76 42.98
N ASN A 499 15.83 -40.33 41.74
CA ASN A 499 16.45 -39.16 41.14
C ASN A 499 15.56 -37.90 41.27
N THR A 500 14.80 -37.80 42.36
CA THR A 500 13.94 -36.65 42.69
C THR A 500 14.69 -35.54 43.40
N TYR A 501 14.17 -34.30 43.29
CA TYR A 501 14.48 -33.23 44.25
C TYR A 501 13.21 -32.78 44.96
N SER A 502 13.30 -32.61 46.27
CA SER A 502 12.17 -32.42 47.19
C SER A 502 12.51 -31.44 48.31
N LYS A 503 11.48 -30.98 49.04
CA LYS A 503 11.63 -29.99 50.11
C LYS A 503 12.53 -30.49 51.24
N GLY A 504 13.64 -29.79 51.45
CA GLY A 504 14.71 -30.17 52.38
C GLY A 504 16.04 -30.49 51.68
N ASP A 505 16.00 -30.89 50.41
CA ASP A 505 17.20 -31.32 49.69
C ASP A 505 18.18 -30.16 49.41
N ARG A 506 19.47 -30.50 49.39
CA ARG A 506 20.57 -29.61 48.96
C ARG A 506 21.39 -30.26 47.86
N ASN A 507 21.39 -29.67 46.67
CA ASN A 507 22.08 -30.21 45.49
C ASN A 507 22.40 -29.11 44.47
N GLU A 508 23.51 -29.26 43.75
CA GLU A 508 23.90 -28.33 42.69
C GLU A 508 22.86 -28.24 41.56
N LYS A 509 22.19 -29.37 41.22
CA LYS A 509 21.12 -29.35 40.22
C LYS A 509 19.85 -28.63 40.69
N ILE A 510 19.61 -28.46 41.99
CA ILE A 510 18.46 -27.67 42.46
C ILE A 510 18.60 -26.21 42.02
N ARG A 511 19.82 -25.66 41.99
CA ARG A 511 20.07 -24.34 41.40
C ARG A 511 19.63 -24.32 39.93
N LYS A 512 20.07 -25.30 39.13
CA LYS A 512 19.65 -25.44 37.72
C LYS A 512 18.13 -25.49 37.60
N TYR A 513 17.45 -26.31 38.39
CA TYR A 513 15.99 -26.45 38.28
C TYR A 513 15.21 -25.25 38.83
N GLN A 514 15.74 -24.49 39.79
CA GLN A 514 15.16 -23.20 40.18
C GLN A 514 15.29 -22.16 39.06
N GLN A 515 16.43 -22.12 38.37
CA GLN A 515 16.63 -21.28 37.19
C GLN A 515 15.67 -21.69 36.05
N LEU A 516 15.60 -22.98 35.72
CA LEU A 516 14.68 -23.50 34.69
C LEU A 516 13.20 -23.25 35.06
N LEU A 517 12.84 -23.28 36.35
CA LEU A 517 11.49 -22.89 36.80
C LEU A 517 11.23 -21.41 36.52
N ASN A 518 12.18 -20.51 36.82
CA ASN A 518 12.08 -19.09 36.44
C ASN A 518 11.93 -18.92 34.91
N GLU A 519 12.73 -19.63 34.10
CA GLU A 519 12.70 -19.60 32.63
C GLU A 519 11.38 -20.14 32.04
N ALA A 520 10.76 -21.12 32.71
CA ALA A 520 9.40 -21.59 32.40
C ALA A 520 8.29 -20.60 32.85
N GLY A 521 8.64 -19.49 33.51
CA GLY A 521 7.72 -18.50 34.08
C GLY A 521 7.09 -18.91 35.41
N PHE A 522 7.72 -19.82 36.15
CA PHE A 522 7.36 -20.27 37.48
C PHE A 522 8.41 -19.78 38.49
N PHE A 523 8.29 -18.52 38.92
CA PHE A 523 9.33 -17.87 39.71
C PHE A 523 9.55 -18.50 41.10
N VAL A 524 10.82 -18.70 41.46
CA VAL A 524 11.27 -19.14 42.79
C VAL A 524 11.98 -18.01 43.53
N THR A 525 13.01 -17.44 42.92
CA THR A 525 13.90 -16.39 43.45
C THR A 525 14.80 -15.88 42.32
N GLU A 526 15.26 -14.63 42.38
CA GLU A 526 16.18 -14.04 41.40
C GLU A 526 17.55 -14.73 41.40
N ASN A 527 18.00 -15.19 42.56
CA ASN A 527 19.30 -15.80 42.78
C ASN A 527 19.15 -17.27 43.17
N PRO A 528 18.99 -18.20 42.20
CA PRO A 528 18.91 -19.64 42.44
C PRO A 528 20.00 -20.22 43.37
N ILE A 529 19.57 -21.05 44.31
CA ILE A 529 20.41 -21.67 45.33
C ILE A 529 20.31 -23.20 45.30
N THR A 530 21.24 -23.88 45.96
CA THR A 530 21.25 -25.35 46.01
C THR A 530 20.15 -25.95 46.89
N TYR A 531 19.37 -25.15 47.63
CA TYR A 531 18.38 -25.62 48.61
C TYR A 531 16.95 -25.57 48.07
N PHE A 532 16.24 -26.69 48.13
CA PHE A 532 14.84 -26.80 47.74
C PHE A 532 13.95 -26.43 48.95
N GLY A 533 13.48 -25.18 48.96
CA GLY A 533 12.68 -24.61 50.06
C GLY A 533 11.17 -24.72 49.87
N PRO A 534 10.37 -24.18 50.82
CA PRO A 534 8.91 -24.15 50.71
C PRO A 534 8.39 -23.40 49.47
N LYS A 535 9.05 -22.30 49.07
CA LYS A 535 8.75 -21.57 47.83
C LYS A 535 8.95 -22.48 46.61
N THR A 536 10.10 -23.14 46.51
CA THR A 536 10.39 -24.12 45.43
C THR A 536 9.34 -25.22 45.35
N GLU A 537 8.92 -25.77 46.50
CA GLU A 537 7.84 -26.78 46.56
C GLU A 537 6.52 -26.24 45.99
N SER A 538 6.09 -25.05 46.42
CA SER A 538 4.85 -24.42 45.94
C SER A 538 4.91 -24.10 44.44
N THR A 539 6.04 -23.56 43.98
CA THR A 539 6.30 -23.25 42.58
C THR A 539 6.30 -24.51 41.70
N VAL A 540 6.90 -25.62 42.16
CA VAL A 540 6.83 -26.93 41.48
C VAL A 540 5.40 -27.48 41.43
N ARG A 541 4.60 -27.32 42.50
CA ARG A 541 3.16 -27.65 42.47
C ARG A 541 2.39 -26.78 41.47
N GLY A 542 2.77 -25.52 41.28
CA GLY A 542 2.23 -24.63 40.24
C GLY A 542 2.55 -25.14 38.84
N PHE A 543 3.83 -25.40 38.56
CA PHE A 543 4.32 -25.97 37.30
C PHE A 543 3.62 -27.29 36.95
N GLN A 544 3.52 -28.22 37.91
CA GLN A 544 2.86 -29.51 37.70
C GLN A 544 1.38 -29.38 37.34
N ARG A 545 0.63 -28.49 38.00
CA ARG A 545 -0.76 -28.19 37.63
C ARG A 545 -0.86 -27.63 36.21
N ALA A 546 -0.01 -26.67 35.86
CA ALA A 546 -0.06 -25.99 34.56
C ALA A 546 0.21 -26.92 33.36
N TYR A 547 0.98 -27.99 33.57
CA TYR A 547 1.31 -28.99 32.54
C TYR A 547 0.61 -30.35 32.74
N ASN A 548 -0.47 -30.40 33.54
CA ASN A 548 -1.26 -31.62 33.82
C ASN A 548 -0.43 -32.81 34.33
N LEU A 549 0.64 -32.54 35.08
CA LEU A 549 1.49 -33.55 35.72
C LEU A 549 0.94 -33.93 37.11
N PRO A 550 1.32 -35.09 37.67
CA PRO A 550 1.05 -35.42 39.07
C PRO A 550 1.58 -34.34 40.01
N VAL A 551 0.70 -33.72 40.80
CA VAL A 551 1.03 -32.55 41.65
C VAL A 551 1.73 -32.98 42.95
N THR A 552 2.88 -33.62 42.83
CA THR A 552 3.68 -34.16 43.95
C THR A 552 4.36 -33.07 44.77
N GLY A 553 4.70 -31.93 44.16
CA GLY A 553 5.58 -30.90 44.74
C GLY A 553 7.06 -31.29 44.76
N MET A 554 7.41 -32.40 44.10
CA MET A 554 8.77 -32.90 43.93
C MET A 554 9.13 -32.84 42.46
N LEU A 555 10.37 -32.46 42.16
CA LEU A 555 10.93 -32.61 40.81
C LEU A 555 11.31 -34.08 40.59
N ASP A 556 10.33 -34.89 40.22
CA ASP A 556 10.52 -36.25 39.71
C ASP A 556 10.99 -36.26 38.24
N SER A 557 11.31 -37.43 37.69
CA SER A 557 11.84 -37.53 36.32
C SER A 557 10.89 -37.01 35.24
N GLN A 558 9.57 -37.07 35.46
CA GLN A 558 8.59 -36.53 34.51
C GLN A 558 8.51 -34.99 34.62
N SER A 559 8.57 -34.47 35.84
CA SER A 559 8.60 -33.04 36.13
C SER A 559 9.90 -32.39 35.63
N ILE A 560 11.05 -33.04 35.84
CA ILE A 560 12.37 -32.62 35.34
C ILE A 560 12.39 -32.65 33.82
N GLN A 561 12.01 -33.77 33.20
CA GLN A 561 11.99 -33.85 31.73
C GLN A 561 11.06 -32.79 31.15
N LYS A 562 9.82 -32.68 31.65
CA LYS A 562 8.88 -31.68 31.12
C LYS A 562 9.35 -30.25 31.36
N LEU A 563 10.10 -30.00 32.44
CA LEU A 563 10.70 -28.69 32.71
C LEU A 563 11.80 -28.39 31.69
N GLU A 564 12.75 -29.31 31.51
CA GLU A 564 13.83 -29.19 30.51
C GLU A 564 13.30 -29.16 29.06
N ASP A 565 12.14 -29.76 28.78
CA ASP A 565 11.42 -29.68 27.50
C ASP A 565 10.76 -28.31 27.25
N VAL A 566 10.29 -27.60 28.30
CA VAL A 566 9.64 -26.28 28.17
C VAL A 566 10.57 -25.10 28.47
N THR A 567 11.86 -25.34 28.56
CA THR A 567 12.92 -24.31 28.61
C THR A 567 13.95 -24.46 27.48
N GLN A 568 13.73 -25.41 26.57
CA GLN A 568 14.49 -25.47 25.31
C GLN A 568 14.08 -24.29 24.43
N SER A 569 15.06 -23.65 23.78
CA SER A 569 14.83 -22.51 22.90
C SER A 569 13.79 -22.84 21.83
N ILE A 570 12.65 -22.18 21.91
CA ILE A 570 11.56 -22.30 20.93
C ILE A 570 11.72 -21.23 19.84
N ASN A 571 12.30 -21.62 18.70
CA ASN A 571 12.47 -20.80 17.49
C ASN A 571 11.13 -20.41 16.81
N ARG A 572 10.02 -20.57 17.51
CA ARG A 572 8.65 -20.37 17.03
C ARG A 572 7.70 -20.19 18.21
N LEU A 573 7.13 -19.00 18.36
CA LEU A 573 6.11 -18.68 19.34
C LEU A 573 4.73 -18.68 18.66
N GLU A 574 3.74 -19.36 19.24
CA GLU A 574 2.37 -19.41 18.71
C GLU A 574 1.33 -19.54 19.85
N ARG A 575 0.05 -19.34 19.53
CA ARG A 575 -1.04 -19.47 20.50
C ARG A 575 -1.04 -20.81 21.23
N GLY A 576 -1.07 -20.75 22.56
CA GLY A 576 -0.98 -21.92 23.44
C GLY A 576 0.38 -22.11 24.08
N VAL A 577 1.46 -21.54 23.52
CA VAL A 577 2.82 -21.59 24.09
C VAL A 577 2.86 -20.98 25.49
N ARG A 578 3.65 -21.59 26.38
CA ARG A 578 4.02 -21.04 27.69
C ARG A 578 5.54 -21.01 27.85
N HIS A 579 6.15 -19.82 27.83
CA HIS A 579 7.61 -19.62 27.83
C HIS A 579 7.98 -18.19 28.27
N ALA A 580 9.17 -17.98 28.86
CA ALA A 580 9.68 -16.63 29.12
C ALA A 580 9.81 -15.77 27.85
N SER A 581 10.14 -16.36 26.69
CA SER A 581 10.21 -15.62 25.41
C SER A 581 8.88 -14.95 25.01
N VAL A 582 7.74 -15.42 25.53
CA VAL A 582 6.44 -14.77 25.29
C VAL A 582 6.35 -13.43 26.04
N ILE A 583 6.99 -13.31 27.21
CA ILE A 583 7.10 -12.05 27.96
C ILE A 583 7.84 -11.02 27.09
N ASN A 584 8.98 -11.42 26.51
CA ASN A 584 9.75 -10.56 25.59
C ASN A 584 8.93 -10.19 24.33
N LEU A 585 8.25 -11.16 23.71
CA LEU A 585 7.35 -10.89 22.56
C LEU A 585 6.27 -9.85 22.91
N GLN A 586 5.61 -9.98 24.07
CA GLN A 586 4.59 -9.05 24.53
C GLN A 586 5.17 -7.66 24.85
N GLN A 587 6.38 -7.60 25.44
CA GLN A 587 7.11 -6.34 25.66
C GLN A 587 7.50 -5.66 24.34
N LEU A 588 7.98 -6.41 23.35
CA LEU A 588 8.33 -5.89 22.02
C LEU A 588 7.10 -5.41 21.25
N LEU A 589 5.98 -6.15 21.29
CA LEU A 589 4.70 -5.72 20.72
C LEU A 589 4.21 -4.42 21.38
N ASN A 590 4.15 -4.35 22.71
CA ASN A 590 3.81 -3.13 23.45
C ASN A 590 4.72 -1.94 23.06
N LYS A 591 6.05 -2.15 23.03
CA LYS A 591 7.04 -1.12 22.64
C LYS A 591 6.90 -0.71 21.17
N ALA A 592 6.51 -1.61 20.26
CA ALA A 592 6.21 -1.29 18.86
C ALA A 592 4.84 -0.59 18.67
N GLY A 593 3.95 -0.62 19.68
CA GLY A 593 2.62 0.02 19.67
C GLY A 593 1.44 -0.95 19.57
N PHE A 594 1.71 -2.25 19.52
CA PHE A 594 0.73 -3.33 19.39
C PHE A 594 0.38 -3.84 20.79
N HIS A 595 -0.50 -3.11 21.49
CA HIS A 595 -0.75 -3.29 22.91
C HIS A 595 -1.44 -4.64 23.25
N VAL A 596 -0.76 -5.49 24.02
CA VAL A 596 -1.27 -6.81 24.44
C VAL A 596 -1.85 -6.77 25.86
N THR A 597 -1.06 -6.25 26.80
CA THR A 597 -1.32 -6.25 28.25
C THR A 597 -0.35 -5.28 28.93
N ALA A 598 -0.76 -4.59 30.00
CA ALA A 598 0.12 -3.74 30.80
C ALA A 598 1.17 -4.57 31.56
N THR A 599 0.78 -5.76 32.04
CA THR A 599 1.67 -6.73 32.69
C THR A 599 1.90 -7.93 31.75
N PRO A 600 3.08 -8.04 31.11
CA PRO A 600 3.43 -9.19 30.27
C PRO A 600 3.49 -10.50 31.07
N ILE A 601 3.05 -11.60 30.47
CA ILE A 601 2.96 -12.93 31.09
C ILE A 601 3.54 -14.01 30.19
N ASN A 602 3.95 -15.14 30.78
CA ASN A 602 4.57 -16.25 30.05
C ASN A 602 3.64 -16.98 29.06
N TYR A 603 2.41 -16.52 28.81
CA TYR A 603 1.39 -17.24 28.05
C TYR A 603 0.99 -16.52 26.76
N PHE A 604 1.10 -17.24 25.64
CA PHE A 604 0.65 -16.77 24.32
C PHE A 604 -0.85 -17.02 24.21
N GLY A 605 -1.63 -16.05 24.69
CA GLY A 605 -3.10 -16.05 24.59
C GLY A 605 -3.62 -15.36 23.33
N PRO A 606 -4.96 -15.35 23.11
CA PRO A 606 -5.57 -14.70 21.94
C PRO A 606 -5.13 -13.25 21.74
N LYS A 607 -5.10 -12.42 22.79
CA LYS A 607 -4.61 -11.02 22.69
C LYS A 607 -3.18 -10.89 22.13
N THR A 608 -2.32 -11.89 22.35
CA THR A 608 -0.96 -11.91 21.79
C THR A 608 -0.97 -12.35 20.33
N GLU A 609 -1.88 -13.24 19.95
CA GLU A 609 -2.12 -13.64 18.56
C GLU A 609 -2.71 -12.48 17.76
N ASP A 610 -3.77 -11.83 18.27
CA ASP A 610 -4.44 -10.68 17.66
C ASP A 610 -3.46 -9.53 17.39
N ALA A 611 -2.70 -9.11 18.41
CA ALA A 611 -1.69 -8.05 18.29
C ALA A 611 -0.50 -8.42 17.40
N LEU A 612 -0.11 -9.71 17.36
CA LEU A 612 0.95 -10.16 16.47
C LEU A 612 0.49 -10.25 15.02
N ILE A 613 -0.77 -10.64 14.77
CA ILE A 613 -1.39 -10.60 13.44
C ILE A 613 -1.48 -9.16 12.94
N ASP A 614 -1.90 -8.22 13.78
CA ASP A 614 -1.94 -6.78 13.47
C ASP A 614 -0.54 -6.22 13.14
N PHE A 615 0.47 -6.60 13.94
CA PHE A 615 1.88 -6.32 13.62
C PHE A 615 2.30 -6.94 12.28
N GLN A 616 2.05 -8.23 12.05
CA GLN A 616 2.46 -8.93 10.83
C GLN A 616 1.80 -8.31 9.59
N GLN A 617 0.50 -7.99 9.64
CA GLN A 617 -0.22 -7.29 8.56
C GLN A 617 0.39 -5.92 8.29
N THR A 618 0.56 -5.11 9.34
CA THR A 618 1.21 -3.79 9.26
C THR A 618 2.63 -3.87 8.67
N TYR A 619 3.40 -4.89 9.04
CA TYR A 619 4.78 -5.05 8.61
C TYR A 619 4.92 -5.80 7.27
N LYS A 620 3.78 -6.13 6.61
CA LYS A 620 3.70 -6.89 5.35
C LYS A 620 4.38 -8.26 5.42
N LEU A 621 4.44 -8.81 6.63
CA LEU A 621 4.89 -10.17 6.92
C LEU A 621 3.74 -11.16 6.72
N LYS A 622 4.04 -12.46 6.80
CA LYS A 622 3.01 -13.50 6.78
C LYS A 622 2.13 -13.40 8.03
N ALA A 623 0.91 -12.91 7.88
CA ALA A 623 -0.06 -12.73 8.96
C ALA A 623 -0.71 -14.05 9.41
N ASP A 624 0.01 -14.85 10.19
CA ASP A 624 -0.40 -16.18 10.67
C ASP A 624 -0.41 -16.34 12.20
N GLY A 625 -0.09 -15.29 12.96
CA GLY A 625 -0.06 -15.30 14.42
C GLY A 625 1.16 -16.00 15.02
N VAL A 626 2.21 -16.24 14.23
CA VAL A 626 3.43 -16.95 14.62
C VAL A 626 4.63 -16.02 14.70
N ALA A 627 5.26 -15.92 15.87
CA ALA A 627 6.54 -15.22 16.01
C ALA A 627 7.68 -16.19 15.66
N THR A 628 8.21 -16.06 14.45
CA THR A 628 9.51 -16.62 14.03
C THR A 628 10.63 -15.63 14.34
N ASP A 629 11.89 -16.06 14.18
CA ASP A 629 13.06 -15.18 14.35
C ASP A 629 12.97 -13.92 13.44
N GLU A 630 12.51 -14.08 12.20
CA GLU A 630 12.25 -12.97 11.24
C GLU A 630 11.23 -11.95 11.79
N VAL A 631 10.16 -12.42 12.44
CA VAL A 631 9.13 -11.57 13.04
C VAL A 631 9.65 -10.86 14.29
N LEU A 632 10.53 -11.52 15.06
CA LEU A 632 11.20 -10.92 16.22
C LEU A 632 12.26 -9.88 15.81
N ASP A 633 13.03 -10.11 14.75
CA ASP A 633 13.94 -9.12 14.18
C ASP A 633 13.19 -7.91 13.62
N ALA A 634 12.05 -8.13 12.93
CA ALA A 634 11.17 -7.06 12.50
C ALA A 634 10.60 -6.24 13.66
N LEU A 635 10.25 -6.89 14.78
CA LEU A 635 9.80 -6.21 16.02
C LEU A 635 10.92 -5.39 16.66
N ASN A 636 12.15 -5.94 16.76
CA ASN A 636 13.30 -5.21 17.28
C ASN A 636 13.64 -4.00 16.40
N LYS A 637 13.52 -4.12 15.07
CA LYS A 637 13.64 -3.00 14.13
C LYS A 637 12.54 -1.96 14.38
N ALA A 638 11.27 -2.39 14.48
CA ALA A 638 10.14 -1.50 14.73
C ALA A 638 10.30 -0.66 16.01
N VAL A 639 10.72 -1.27 17.11
CA VAL A 639 11.01 -0.57 18.37
C VAL A 639 12.16 0.43 18.21
N SER A 640 13.21 0.05 17.47
CA SER A 640 14.36 0.92 17.20
C SER A 640 13.99 2.11 16.30
N GLU A 641 13.12 1.90 15.30
CA GLU A 641 12.59 2.94 14.42
C GLU A 641 11.67 3.90 15.20
N ARG A 642 10.78 3.37 16.05
CA ARG A 642 9.91 4.18 16.92
C ARG A 642 10.68 5.05 17.91
N ASN A 643 11.77 4.55 18.50
CA ASN A 643 12.56 5.32 19.46
C ASN A 643 13.23 6.56 18.83
N ASN A 644 13.63 6.45 17.56
CA ASN A 644 14.26 7.52 16.77
C ASN A 644 13.25 8.39 15.98
N ALA A 645 11.95 8.08 16.05
CA ALA A 645 10.90 8.81 15.35
C ALA A 645 10.68 10.22 15.94
N LEU A 646 10.39 11.22 15.08
CA LEU A 646 9.98 12.53 15.58
C LEU A 646 8.58 12.42 16.19
N LYS A 647 8.39 12.92 17.40
CA LYS A 647 7.17 12.82 18.20
C LYS A 647 6.81 14.14 18.88
N ARG A 648 5.65 14.18 19.54
CA ARG A 648 5.21 15.37 20.27
C ARG A 648 6.31 15.82 21.25
N TYR A 649 6.47 17.13 21.35
CA TYR A 649 7.46 17.86 22.16
C TYR A 649 8.88 17.96 21.57
N ASP A 650 9.22 17.21 20.51
CA ASP A 650 10.50 17.38 19.82
C ASP A 650 10.64 18.79 19.23
N SER A 651 11.86 19.34 19.28
CA SER A 651 12.16 20.70 18.82
C SER A 651 13.46 20.76 17.99
N ASN A 652 13.34 20.59 16.67
CA ASN A 652 14.49 20.59 15.75
C ASN A 652 14.12 21.08 14.33
N SER A 653 15.10 21.19 13.44
CA SER A 653 14.90 21.68 12.06
C SER A 653 14.17 20.69 11.15
N GLU A 654 14.10 19.41 11.51
CA GLU A 654 13.45 18.35 10.73
C GLU A 654 11.94 18.33 10.96
N VAL A 655 11.51 18.62 12.19
CA VAL A 655 10.11 18.94 12.49
C VAL A 655 9.60 20.07 11.59
N LYS A 656 10.43 21.09 11.31
CA LYS A 656 10.04 22.17 10.40
C LYS A 656 9.85 21.68 8.96
N LYS A 657 10.76 20.83 8.45
CA LYS A 657 10.61 20.16 7.13
C LYS A 657 9.31 19.35 7.10
N LEU A 658 9.07 18.51 8.10
CA LEU A 658 7.85 17.72 8.27
C LEU A 658 6.58 18.58 8.21
N GLN A 659 6.56 19.72 8.91
CA GLN A 659 5.42 20.66 8.85
C GLN A 659 5.24 21.28 7.46
N GLN A 660 6.32 21.54 6.72
CA GLN A 660 6.26 22.00 5.33
C GLN A 660 5.75 20.90 4.39
N THR A 661 6.23 19.67 4.51
CA THR A 661 5.80 18.49 3.73
C THR A 661 4.33 18.15 3.97
N LEU A 662 3.88 18.05 5.22
CA LEU A 662 2.47 17.80 5.56
C LEU A 662 1.56 18.89 4.96
N ASN A 663 1.91 20.16 5.12
CA ASN A 663 1.19 21.27 4.49
C ASN A 663 1.17 21.15 2.96
N ALA A 664 2.29 20.82 2.31
CA ALA A 664 2.40 20.69 0.85
C ALA A 664 1.51 19.58 0.28
N LEU A 665 1.33 18.50 1.05
CA LEU A 665 0.42 17.39 0.75
C LEU A 665 -1.04 17.63 1.21
N GLY A 666 -1.35 18.82 1.76
CA GLY A 666 -2.69 19.23 2.19
C GLY A 666 -3.04 18.95 3.66
N TYR A 667 -2.22 18.14 4.36
CA TYR A 667 -2.36 17.81 5.79
C TYR A 667 -1.98 19.02 6.67
N THR A 668 -2.89 19.98 6.74
CA THR A 668 -2.65 21.33 7.28
C THR A 668 -2.26 21.33 8.75
N VAL A 669 -1.04 21.78 9.06
CA VAL A 669 -0.53 21.97 10.43
C VAL A 669 -0.65 23.43 10.87
N THR A 670 -0.05 24.34 10.09
CA THR A 670 0.10 25.77 10.42
C THR A 670 0.55 26.54 9.18
N SER A 671 0.09 27.78 9.00
CA SER A 671 0.57 28.65 7.92
C SER A 671 2.03 29.09 8.10
N ASN A 672 2.56 29.04 9.33
CA ASN A 672 3.95 29.36 9.66
C ASN A 672 4.61 28.13 10.31
N PRO A 673 5.33 27.28 9.54
CA PRO A 673 6.07 26.14 10.07
C PRO A 673 7.16 26.52 11.07
N THR A 674 7.23 25.78 12.17
CA THR A 674 8.15 25.98 13.29
C THR A 674 9.01 24.74 13.51
N ASN A 675 10.04 24.86 14.37
CA ASN A 675 10.85 23.72 14.76
C ASN A 675 10.17 22.78 15.79
N TYR A 676 9.00 23.14 16.34
CA TYR A 676 8.38 22.46 17.48
C TYR A 676 7.22 21.54 17.10
N PHE A 677 7.26 20.29 17.56
CA PHE A 677 6.28 19.25 17.25
C PHE A 677 5.09 19.35 18.21
N GLY A 678 4.18 20.28 17.91
CA GLY A 678 2.96 20.49 18.68
C GLY A 678 1.82 19.51 18.33
N PRO A 679 0.71 19.54 19.08
CA PRO A 679 -0.46 18.67 18.84
C PRO A 679 -1.05 18.75 17.43
N LYS A 680 -0.87 19.87 16.71
CA LYS A 680 -1.29 20.00 15.31
C LYS A 680 -0.44 19.16 14.34
N THR A 681 0.87 19.04 14.60
CA THR A 681 1.79 18.21 13.78
C THR A 681 1.44 16.74 13.95
N GLU A 682 1.25 16.31 15.20
CA GLU A 682 0.76 14.99 15.55
C GLU A 682 -0.60 14.68 14.90
N SER A 683 -1.54 15.64 14.96
CA SER A 683 -2.88 15.48 14.37
C SER A 683 -2.82 15.32 12.85
N ALA A 684 -2.01 16.14 12.16
CA ALA A 684 -1.81 16.03 10.72
C ALA A 684 -1.17 14.70 10.33
N LEU A 685 -0.15 14.24 11.07
CA LEU A 685 0.42 12.90 10.90
C LEU A 685 -0.62 11.79 11.11
N LYS A 686 -1.47 11.90 12.13
CA LYS A 686 -2.57 10.94 12.37
C LYS A 686 -3.66 10.96 11.30
N VAL A 687 -3.75 12.02 10.48
CA VAL A 687 -4.63 12.05 9.30
C VAL A 687 -3.92 11.43 8.09
N PHE A 688 -2.66 11.80 7.83
CA PHE A 688 -1.83 11.21 6.78
C PHE A 688 -1.69 9.68 6.93
N GLN A 689 -1.26 9.21 8.11
CA GLN A 689 -1.10 7.78 8.38
C GLN A 689 -2.40 6.99 8.17
N ARG A 690 -3.56 7.59 8.49
CA ARG A 690 -4.86 6.96 8.25
C ARG A 690 -5.23 6.91 6.76
N ALA A 691 -4.81 7.88 5.95
CA ALA A 691 -5.01 7.85 4.51
C ALA A 691 -4.16 6.75 3.86
N GLU A 692 -2.87 6.68 4.21
CA GLU A 692 -1.90 5.72 3.67
C GLU A 692 -2.03 4.28 4.21
N GLY A 693 -3.02 4.01 5.08
CA GLY A 693 -3.18 2.71 5.75
C GLY A 693 -2.01 2.34 6.69
N LEU A 694 -1.27 3.34 7.17
CA LEU A 694 -0.19 3.19 8.14
C LEU A 694 -0.73 3.19 9.59
N PRO A 695 0.06 2.67 10.55
CA PRO A 695 -0.24 2.81 11.97
C PRO A 695 -0.42 4.28 12.36
N VAL A 696 -1.54 4.60 13.01
CA VAL A 696 -1.94 5.98 13.34
C VAL A 696 -1.25 6.47 14.62
N THR A 697 0.08 6.44 14.60
CA THR A 697 0.95 6.74 15.76
C THR A 697 1.01 8.22 16.08
N GLY A 698 0.92 9.09 15.06
CA GLY A 698 1.18 10.53 15.16
C GLY A 698 2.66 10.91 15.30
N MET A 699 3.56 9.97 15.01
CA MET A 699 5.02 10.16 15.00
C MET A 699 5.54 10.02 13.57
N LEU A 700 6.65 10.69 13.26
CA LEU A 700 7.41 10.47 12.03
C LEU A 700 8.44 9.35 12.26
N ASP A 701 7.98 8.10 12.19
CA ASP A 701 8.87 6.94 12.05
C ASP A 701 9.41 6.82 10.60
N SER A 702 10.38 5.93 10.39
CA SER A 702 11.01 5.69 9.08
C SER A 702 9.99 5.41 7.97
N ARG A 703 8.95 4.61 8.27
CA ARG A 703 7.90 4.24 7.33
C ARG A 703 7.00 5.41 6.97
N THR A 704 6.66 6.23 7.95
CA THR A 704 5.88 7.45 7.73
C THR A 704 6.69 8.50 6.98
N ALA A 705 8.02 8.54 7.18
CA ALA A 705 8.92 9.36 6.38
C ALA A 705 9.06 8.85 4.92
N GLU A 706 9.28 7.55 4.73
CA GLU A 706 9.30 6.89 3.41
C GLU A 706 8.00 7.12 2.64
N ALA A 707 6.85 7.05 3.31
CA ALA A 707 5.54 7.32 2.71
C ALA A 707 5.33 8.80 2.36
N LEU A 708 5.70 9.74 3.25
CA LEU A 708 5.65 11.18 2.95
C LEU A 708 6.60 11.54 1.80
N GLU A 709 7.77 10.91 1.72
CA GLU A 709 8.70 11.08 0.62
C GLU A 709 8.18 10.47 -0.69
N ALA A 710 7.57 9.28 -0.63
CA ALA A 710 6.94 8.65 -1.80
C ALA A 710 5.77 9.48 -2.36
N GLU A 711 4.90 10.00 -1.49
CA GLU A 711 3.75 10.83 -1.86
C GLU A 711 4.19 12.23 -2.37
N MET A 712 5.26 12.82 -1.81
CA MET A 712 5.85 14.02 -2.41
C MET A 712 6.50 13.75 -3.78
N ASN A 713 7.11 12.57 -3.95
CA ASN A 713 7.82 12.16 -5.16
C ASN A 713 6.94 11.37 -6.15
N GLU A 714 5.60 11.39 -6.00
CA GLU A 714 4.68 10.69 -6.91
C GLU A 714 4.89 11.20 -8.35
N SER A 715 5.64 10.39 -9.12
CA SER A 715 6.23 10.67 -10.44
C SER A 715 6.31 12.15 -10.84
N ILE A 716 7.22 12.93 -10.22
CA ILE A 716 7.54 14.31 -10.67
C ILE A 716 7.78 14.29 -12.20
N PRO A 717 6.93 14.93 -13.02
CA PRO A 717 6.95 14.71 -14.46
C PRO A 717 7.99 15.59 -15.14
N SER A 718 8.68 15.06 -16.14
CA SER A 718 9.54 15.85 -17.03
C SER A 718 8.73 17.02 -17.65
N PRO A 719 9.20 18.28 -17.58
CA PRO A 719 10.58 18.71 -17.36
C PRO A 719 10.96 19.02 -15.90
N PHE A 720 10.07 18.83 -14.93
CA PHE A 720 10.30 19.16 -13.53
C PHE A 720 11.24 18.16 -12.85
N THR A 721 11.92 18.63 -11.80
CA THR A 721 12.97 17.87 -11.09
C THR A 721 12.74 17.74 -9.58
N SER A 722 11.74 18.45 -9.04
CA SER A 722 11.39 18.48 -7.63
C SER A 722 9.99 19.07 -7.44
N VAL A 723 9.40 18.87 -6.25
CA VAL A 723 8.31 19.72 -5.74
C VAL A 723 8.76 21.19 -5.75
N LEU A 724 7.83 22.12 -5.97
CA LEU A 724 8.10 23.56 -6.00
C LEU A 724 7.18 24.33 -5.04
N SER A 725 7.76 25.26 -4.27
CA SER A 725 7.11 25.93 -3.14
C SER A 725 7.58 27.38 -2.97
N GLN A 726 6.88 28.14 -2.12
CA GLN A 726 7.16 29.57 -1.89
C GLN A 726 8.58 29.80 -1.32
N GLY A 727 9.41 30.51 -2.08
CA GLY A 727 10.82 30.76 -1.80
C GLY A 727 11.77 30.12 -2.82
N ASP A 728 11.33 29.10 -3.56
CA ASP A 728 12.13 28.44 -4.59
C ASP A 728 12.40 29.37 -5.80
N SER A 729 13.43 29.07 -6.59
CA SER A 729 13.75 29.87 -7.79
C SER A 729 14.55 29.10 -8.85
N GLY A 730 14.48 29.57 -10.10
CA GLY A 730 15.20 29.03 -11.25
C GLY A 730 14.29 28.44 -12.33
N ASP A 731 14.88 27.73 -13.30
CA ASP A 731 14.20 27.22 -14.51
C ASP A 731 12.89 26.47 -14.20
N SER A 732 12.87 25.59 -13.19
CA SER A 732 11.68 24.82 -12.81
C SER A 732 10.51 25.70 -12.33
N VAL A 733 10.80 26.82 -11.67
CA VAL A 733 9.78 27.81 -11.28
C VAL A 733 9.29 28.61 -12.47
N ILE A 734 10.17 28.95 -13.41
CA ILE A 734 9.81 29.63 -14.67
C ILE A 734 8.91 28.71 -15.51
N MET A 735 9.24 27.41 -15.62
CA MET A 735 8.42 26.42 -16.29
C MET A 735 7.05 26.31 -15.61
N LEU A 736 6.98 26.12 -14.29
CA LEU A 736 5.71 26.07 -13.54
C LEU A 736 4.81 27.29 -13.85
N LYS A 737 5.40 28.49 -13.90
CA LYS A 737 4.68 29.71 -14.25
C LYS A 737 4.14 29.71 -15.69
N GLN A 738 4.89 29.21 -16.66
CA GLN A 738 4.40 29.04 -18.04
C GLN A 738 3.31 27.95 -18.14
N TYR A 739 3.40 26.86 -17.37
CA TYR A 739 2.33 25.85 -17.29
C TYR A 739 1.05 26.39 -16.62
N LEU A 740 1.18 27.24 -15.58
CA LEU A 740 0.04 27.92 -14.96
C LEU A 740 -0.60 28.94 -15.92
N GLU A 741 0.20 29.74 -16.62
CA GLU A 741 -0.29 30.70 -17.63
C GLU A 741 -0.95 30.01 -18.82
N ALA A 742 -0.40 28.87 -19.26
CA ALA A 742 -1.03 27.97 -20.24
C ALA A 742 -2.37 27.41 -19.74
N ALA A 743 -2.49 27.09 -18.45
CA ALA A 743 -3.73 26.65 -17.81
C ALA A 743 -4.71 27.80 -17.47
N GLY A 744 -4.38 29.07 -17.78
CA GLY A 744 -5.23 30.25 -17.55
C GLY A 744 -4.98 31.01 -16.24
N TYR A 745 -3.97 30.65 -15.46
CA TYR A 745 -3.65 31.21 -14.14
C TYR A 745 -2.49 32.20 -14.24
N SER A 746 -2.80 33.50 -14.34
CA SER A 746 -1.82 34.55 -14.62
C SER A 746 -0.79 34.73 -13.49
N THR A 747 0.51 34.60 -13.79
CA THR A 747 1.58 34.74 -12.80
C THR A 747 2.35 36.07 -12.97
N ASN A 748 3.68 36.06 -12.77
CA ASN A 748 4.55 37.19 -13.03
C ASN A 748 5.93 36.72 -13.53
N THR A 749 6.66 37.61 -14.20
CA THR A 749 7.94 37.31 -14.87
C THR A 749 9.15 37.13 -13.93
N SER A 750 8.96 37.03 -12.60
CA SER A 750 10.06 36.72 -11.67
C SER A 750 10.46 35.25 -11.77
N SER A 751 11.77 34.97 -11.66
CA SER A 751 12.29 33.61 -11.51
C SER A 751 12.06 32.99 -10.12
N THR A 752 11.44 33.74 -9.19
CA THR A 752 11.11 33.30 -7.82
C THR A 752 9.66 32.84 -7.68
N TYR A 753 9.45 31.80 -6.89
CA TYR A 753 8.15 31.31 -6.46
C TYR A 753 7.70 32.18 -5.28
N ASP A 754 6.81 33.12 -5.55
CA ASP A 754 6.33 34.12 -4.60
C ASP A 754 4.89 33.85 -4.16
N GLN A 755 4.32 34.76 -3.36
CA GLN A 755 2.94 34.64 -2.86
C GLN A 755 1.91 34.55 -4.00
N LEU A 756 2.07 35.35 -5.07
CA LEU A 756 1.17 35.29 -6.22
C LEU A 756 1.24 33.92 -6.89
N THR A 757 2.46 33.37 -7.03
CA THR A 757 2.68 32.02 -7.58
C THR A 757 1.99 30.95 -6.73
N ALA A 758 2.14 31.02 -5.40
CA ALA A 758 1.48 30.10 -4.47
C ALA A 758 -0.06 30.20 -4.52
N ASP A 759 -0.59 31.42 -4.64
CA ASP A 759 -2.03 31.65 -4.68
C ASP A 759 -2.64 31.22 -6.03
N GLN A 760 -1.92 31.36 -7.14
CA GLN A 760 -2.31 30.77 -8.44
C GLN A 760 -2.27 29.23 -8.39
N VAL A 761 -1.27 28.62 -7.75
CA VAL A 761 -1.23 27.16 -7.57
C VAL A 761 -2.39 26.66 -6.72
N LYS A 762 -2.77 27.38 -5.65
CA LYS A 762 -3.99 27.04 -4.87
C LYS A 762 -5.26 27.15 -5.71
N ALA A 763 -5.38 28.18 -6.55
CA ALA A 763 -6.54 28.36 -7.42
C ALA A 763 -6.63 27.21 -8.44
N TYR A 764 -5.51 26.86 -9.09
CA TYR A 764 -5.41 25.72 -9.98
C TYR A 764 -5.76 24.39 -9.29
N GLN A 765 -5.17 24.13 -8.11
CA GLN A 765 -5.44 22.92 -7.32
C GLN A 765 -6.93 22.81 -6.98
N SER A 766 -7.52 23.89 -6.45
CA SER A 766 -8.95 23.95 -6.09
C SER A 766 -9.87 23.68 -7.28
N ALA A 767 -9.53 24.19 -8.47
CA ALA A 767 -10.34 24.03 -9.68
C ALA A 767 -10.27 22.61 -10.28
N ASN A 768 -9.15 21.89 -10.07
CA ASN A 768 -8.93 20.54 -10.59
C ASN A 768 -9.14 19.44 -9.52
N GLY A 769 -9.70 19.78 -8.35
CA GLY A 769 -10.00 18.83 -7.27
C GLY A 769 -8.79 18.35 -6.47
N LEU A 770 -7.64 19.01 -6.60
CA LEU A 770 -6.40 18.69 -5.88
C LEU A 770 -6.31 19.41 -4.53
N SER A 771 -5.49 18.89 -3.62
CA SER A 771 -5.18 19.53 -2.34
C SER A 771 -4.59 20.94 -2.54
N ALA A 772 -5.35 21.97 -2.15
CA ALA A 772 -5.01 23.39 -2.35
C ALA A 772 -3.93 23.91 -1.38
N SER A 773 -2.75 23.29 -1.38
CA SER A 773 -1.62 23.65 -0.51
C SER A 773 -0.90 24.93 -0.97
N GLY A 774 -0.85 25.20 -2.27
CA GLY A 774 0.03 26.22 -2.85
C GLY A 774 1.50 25.82 -2.92
N SER A 775 1.77 24.51 -2.87
CA SER A 775 3.03 23.90 -3.34
C SER A 775 2.69 22.99 -4.51
N ALA A 776 3.45 23.08 -5.60
CA ALA A 776 3.25 22.21 -6.76
C ALA A 776 3.96 20.87 -6.50
N ASN A 777 3.22 19.91 -5.94
CA ASN A 777 3.63 18.51 -5.74
C ASN A 777 3.54 17.70 -7.05
N GLY A 778 3.93 16.42 -7.01
CA GLY A 778 3.84 15.50 -8.16
C GLY A 778 2.49 15.52 -8.86
N GLN A 779 1.39 15.35 -8.13
CA GLN A 779 0.02 15.41 -8.66
C GLN A 779 -0.30 16.74 -9.36
N THR A 780 0.08 17.87 -8.75
CA THR A 780 -0.14 19.21 -9.34
C THR A 780 0.67 19.39 -10.63
N LEU A 781 1.93 18.96 -10.63
CA LEU A 781 2.81 19.06 -11.79
C LEU A 781 2.36 18.10 -12.91
N SER A 782 1.89 16.90 -12.57
CA SER A 782 1.36 15.92 -13.53
C SER A 782 0.05 16.40 -14.15
N SER A 783 -0.88 16.94 -13.36
CA SER A 783 -2.11 17.54 -13.88
C SER A 783 -1.83 18.73 -14.81
N LEU A 784 -0.80 19.53 -14.52
CA LEU A 784 -0.33 20.60 -15.42
C LEU A 784 0.32 20.07 -16.69
N VAL A 785 1.05 18.95 -16.61
CA VAL A 785 1.76 18.31 -17.74
C VAL A 785 0.84 17.49 -18.65
N GLU A 786 -0.20 16.84 -18.12
CA GLU A 786 -1.14 16.04 -18.91
C GLU A 786 -1.95 16.87 -19.91
N LYS A 787 -2.11 18.18 -19.66
CA LYS A 787 -2.62 19.14 -20.66
C LYS A 787 -1.79 19.22 -21.95
N ARG A 788 -0.60 18.60 -22.04
CA ARG A 788 0.08 18.33 -23.33
C ARG A 788 -0.76 17.55 -24.34
N GLY A 789 -1.82 16.86 -23.90
CA GLY A 789 -2.78 16.18 -24.79
C GLY A 789 -3.68 17.13 -25.61
N THR A 790 -3.84 18.39 -25.16
CA THR A 790 -4.76 19.36 -25.78
C THR A 790 -4.50 19.54 -27.28
N THR A 791 -5.57 19.47 -28.05
CA THR A 791 -5.60 19.59 -29.51
C THR A 791 -6.38 20.83 -29.93
N TYR A 792 -5.70 21.74 -30.64
CA TYR A 792 -6.31 22.94 -31.18
C TYR A 792 -6.82 22.67 -32.59
N VAL A 793 -8.14 22.81 -32.78
CA VAL A 793 -8.82 22.58 -34.05
C VAL A 793 -9.09 23.92 -34.74
N PHE A 794 -8.43 24.12 -35.87
CA PHE A 794 -8.55 25.30 -36.73
C PHE A 794 -9.53 24.99 -37.85
N SER A 795 -10.76 25.49 -37.75
CA SER A 795 -11.80 25.31 -38.77
C SER A 795 -11.99 26.59 -39.57
N GLY A 796 -11.85 26.52 -40.89
CA GLY A 796 -11.93 27.69 -41.76
C GLY A 796 -12.84 27.53 -42.96
N LYS A 797 -13.31 28.68 -43.44
CA LYS A 797 -14.11 28.81 -44.65
C LYS A 797 -13.24 29.26 -45.82
N GLN A 798 -13.68 28.98 -47.04
CA GLN A 798 -12.92 29.25 -48.26
C GLN A 798 -13.57 30.41 -49.02
N ARG A 799 -12.91 31.58 -48.99
CA ARG A 799 -13.37 32.79 -49.68
C ARG A 799 -13.10 32.72 -51.18
N PHE A 800 -14.00 33.30 -51.96
CA PHE A 800 -13.90 33.35 -53.42
C PHE A 800 -13.92 34.80 -53.91
N GLY A 801 -12.73 35.29 -54.25
CA GLY A 801 -12.43 36.71 -54.46
C GLY A 801 -11.85 37.37 -53.20
N HIS A 802 -11.78 38.70 -53.19
CA HIS A 802 -11.08 39.44 -52.13
C HIS A 802 -11.90 39.69 -50.85
N GLY A 803 -13.21 39.45 -50.85
CA GLY A 803 -14.06 39.53 -49.65
C GLY A 803 -14.24 40.94 -49.06
N VAL A 804 -14.02 42.00 -49.84
CA VAL A 804 -14.18 43.41 -49.44
C VAL A 804 -15.36 44.01 -50.21
N GLY A 805 -16.19 44.83 -49.57
CA GLY A 805 -17.40 45.38 -50.19
C GLY A 805 -18.45 44.30 -50.41
N MET A 806 -19.18 44.36 -51.53
CA MET A 806 -20.35 43.52 -51.76
C MET A 806 -19.99 42.08 -52.15
N THR A 807 -20.69 41.11 -51.55
CA THR A 807 -20.67 39.70 -51.97
C THR A 807 -21.81 39.41 -52.94
N GLN A 808 -21.53 38.75 -54.06
CA GLN A 808 -22.55 38.39 -55.06
C GLN A 808 -23.57 37.39 -54.50
N TRP A 809 -23.10 36.37 -53.76
CA TRP A 809 -23.98 35.39 -53.11
C TRP A 809 -24.79 35.97 -51.95
N GLY A 810 -24.18 36.80 -51.10
CA GLY A 810 -24.90 37.51 -50.03
C GLY A 810 -25.93 38.52 -50.57
N ALA A 811 -25.60 39.30 -51.60
CA ALA A 811 -26.55 40.19 -52.28
C ALA A 811 -27.73 39.42 -52.91
N TYR A 812 -27.49 38.22 -53.43
CA TYR A 812 -28.54 37.30 -53.87
C TYR A 812 -29.42 36.85 -52.69
N GLY A 813 -28.83 36.34 -51.60
CA GLY A 813 -29.58 35.91 -50.42
C GLY A 813 -30.40 37.03 -49.74
N MET A 814 -29.87 38.25 -49.70
CA MET A 814 -30.62 39.44 -49.28
C MET A 814 -31.80 39.74 -50.21
N ALA A 815 -31.62 39.68 -51.53
CA ALA A 815 -32.71 39.90 -52.47
C ALA A 815 -33.81 38.82 -52.33
N GLN A 816 -33.44 37.56 -52.12
CA GLN A 816 -34.39 36.47 -51.80
C GLN A 816 -35.19 36.73 -50.50
N GLN A 817 -34.59 37.43 -49.53
CA GLN A 817 -35.28 37.89 -48.30
C GLN A 817 -36.07 39.20 -48.48
N GLY A 818 -36.15 39.73 -49.71
CA GLY A 818 -36.95 40.91 -50.04
C GLY A 818 -36.27 42.26 -49.80
N TYR A 819 -34.96 42.28 -49.50
CA TYR A 819 -34.21 43.53 -49.40
C TYR A 819 -34.05 44.20 -50.78
N SER A 820 -34.34 45.50 -50.85
CA SER A 820 -34.11 46.28 -52.08
C SER A 820 -32.63 46.56 -52.32
N TYR A 821 -32.26 46.80 -53.59
CA TYR A 821 -30.86 47.04 -53.97
C TYR A 821 -30.16 48.17 -53.20
N ASP A 822 -30.88 49.23 -52.80
CA ASP A 822 -30.33 50.31 -51.97
C ASP A 822 -29.97 49.83 -50.55
N GLN A 823 -30.77 48.93 -49.97
CA GLN A 823 -30.49 48.32 -48.66
C GLN A 823 -29.32 47.33 -48.75
N ILE A 824 -29.25 46.54 -49.84
CA ILE A 824 -28.13 45.64 -50.12
C ILE A 824 -26.82 46.43 -50.20
N LEU A 825 -26.79 47.52 -50.98
CA LEU A 825 -25.61 48.38 -51.10
C LEU A 825 -25.22 49.02 -49.74
N LYS A 826 -26.19 49.54 -48.99
CA LYS A 826 -25.93 50.16 -47.67
C LYS A 826 -25.54 49.17 -46.57
N HIS A 827 -25.77 47.87 -46.77
CA HIS A 827 -25.25 46.82 -45.90
C HIS A 827 -23.75 46.62 -46.12
N TYR A 828 -23.32 46.39 -47.38
CA TYR A 828 -21.92 46.08 -47.71
C TYR A 828 -20.98 47.28 -47.84
N TYR A 829 -21.51 48.49 -47.98
CA TYR A 829 -20.74 49.72 -48.13
C TYR A 829 -21.13 50.73 -47.04
N THR A 830 -20.24 50.93 -46.06
CA THR A 830 -20.56 51.71 -44.85
C THR A 830 -20.77 53.20 -45.14
N GLY A 831 -21.93 53.73 -44.74
CA GLY A 831 -22.19 55.19 -44.77
C GLY A 831 -22.33 55.80 -46.17
N ILE A 832 -22.76 55.01 -47.16
CA ILE A 832 -22.93 55.49 -48.54
C ILE A 832 -24.33 56.01 -48.86
N ASP A 833 -24.39 56.83 -49.90
CA ASP A 833 -25.60 57.23 -50.62
C ASP A 833 -25.60 56.61 -52.03
N VAL A 834 -26.76 56.16 -52.52
CA VAL A 834 -26.97 55.81 -53.93
C VAL A 834 -27.48 57.04 -54.66
N VAL A 835 -26.65 57.64 -55.51
CA VAL A 835 -26.91 58.93 -56.17
C VAL A 835 -27.18 58.71 -57.65
N SER A 836 -28.28 59.27 -58.14
CA SER A 836 -28.63 59.29 -59.57
C SER A 836 -28.17 60.58 -60.24
N SER A 837 -27.49 60.49 -61.39
CA SER A 837 -27.12 61.65 -62.20
C SER A 837 -27.17 61.36 -63.71
N ASP A 838 -27.75 62.29 -64.47
CA ASP A 838 -27.68 62.26 -65.94
C ASP A 838 -26.25 62.43 -66.47
N SER A 839 -25.34 63.01 -65.68
CA SER A 839 -23.92 63.08 -66.02
C SER A 839 -23.20 61.73 -66.01
N TYR A 840 -23.85 60.67 -65.51
CA TYR A 840 -23.31 59.32 -65.47
C TYR A 840 -23.82 58.45 -66.62
N LYS A 841 -25.12 58.52 -66.96
CA LYS A 841 -25.79 57.71 -68.00
C LYS A 841 -25.04 57.67 -69.35
N ASN A 842 -24.56 58.83 -69.79
CA ASN A 842 -23.92 59.00 -71.11
C ASN A 842 -22.38 59.06 -71.03
N LYS A 843 -21.75 58.44 -70.03
CA LYS A 843 -20.28 58.31 -69.99
C LYS A 843 -19.81 57.23 -70.95
N THR A 844 -18.85 57.57 -71.80
CA THR A 844 -18.11 56.59 -72.60
C THR A 844 -17.10 55.87 -71.71
N MET A 845 -17.16 54.55 -71.66
CA MET A 845 -16.10 53.68 -71.17
C MET A 845 -15.21 53.25 -72.32
N ARG A 846 -13.89 53.24 -72.10
CA ARG A 846 -12.90 52.78 -73.06
C ARG A 846 -12.26 51.51 -72.53
N VAL A 847 -12.64 50.37 -73.11
CA VAL A 847 -12.25 49.04 -72.65
C VAL A 847 -11.16 48.48 -73.55
N LEU A 848 -9.99 48.17 -72.99
CA LEU A 848 -8.94 47.48 -73.75
C LEU A 848 -9.36 46.03 -74.03
N LEU A 849 -9.26 45.61 -75.30
CA LEU A 849 -9.55 44.25 -75.75
C LEU A 849 -8.25 43.49 -76.07
N GLY A 850 -7.93 42.50 -75.24
CA GLY A 850 -6.82 41.56 -75.51
C GLY A 850 -5.42 42.05 -75.10
N ASP A 851 -4.39 41.48 -75.74
CA ASP A 851 -2.98 41.66 -75.36
C ASP A 851 -2.31 42.86 -76.05
N THR A 852 -1.66 43.73 -75.25
CA THR A 852 -0.87 44.90 -75.65
C THR A 852 0.49 44.52 -76.26
N LYS A 853 0.47 43.52 -77.15
CA LYS A 853 1.60 43.04 -77.94
C LYS A 853 1.24 42.74 -79.40
N LYS A 854 -0.07 42.70 -79.74
CA LYS A 854 -0.51 42.55 -81.14
C LYS A 854 -0.18 43.81 -81.95
N ASN A 855 0.20 43.63 -83.21
CA ASN A 855 0.30 44.69 -84.21
C ASN A 855 -0.69 44.51 -85.38
N SER A 856 -1.59 43.55 -85.25
CA SER A 856 -2.63 43.19 -86.22
C SER A 856 -3.93 42.90 -85.47
N ALA A 857 -5.05 43.30 -86.06
CA ALA A 857 -6.39 43.05 -85.56
C ALA A 857 -7.34 42.84 -86.73
N ASP A 858 -8.04 41.71 -86.74
CA ASP A 858 -9.10 41.43 -87.71
C ASP A 858 -10.44 41.69 -87.04
N ILE A 859 -11.30 42.44 -87.72
CA ILE A 859 -12.69 42.70 -87.32
C ILE A 859 -13.64 42.30 -88.43
N GLU A 860 -14.89 41.97 -88.08
CA GLU A 860 -15.97 41.90 -89.07
C GLU A 860 -17.30 42.44 -88.54
N SER A 861 -18.31 42.47 -89.41
CA SER A 861 -19.69 42.72 -89.00
C SER A 861 -20.66 42.14 -90.02
N SER A 862 -21.79 41.65 -89.51
CA SER A 862 -22.98 41.29 -90.27
C SER A 862 -23.75 42.49 -90.85
N SER A 863 -23.38 43.72 -90.43
CA SER A 863 -23.98 44.99 -90.88
C SER A 863 -22.91 45.94 -91.42
N ALA A 864 -23.27 46.84 -92.33
CA ALA A 864 -22.31 47.76 -92.95
C ALA A 864 -21.65 48.69 -91.92
N TYR A 865 -20.32 48.82 -91.99
CA TYR A 865 -19.53 49.65 -91.10
C TYR A 865 -18.54 50.53 -91.88
N SER A 866 -18.07 51.59 -91.23
CA SER A 866 -17.07 52.50 -91.80
C SER A 866 -15.80 52.48 -90.95
N ILE A 867 -14.65 52.66 -91.60
CA ILE A 867 -13.36 52.91 -90.96
C ILE A 867 -13.03 54.39 -91.15
N VAL A 868 -12.82 55.11 -90.05
CA VAL A 868 -12.65 56.56 -90.02
C VAL A 868 -11.40 56.91 -89.20
N THR A 869 -10.65 57.95 -89.57
CA THR A 869 -9.58 58.49 -88.70
C THR A 869 -10.18 59.26 -87.53
N THR A 870 -9.44 59.43 -86.42
CA THR A 870 -9.90 60.24 -85.28
C THR A 870 -10.10 61.72 -85.60
N ASP A 871 -9.54 62.21 -86.71
CA ASP A 871 -9.77 63.57 -87.22
C ASP A 871 -11.02 63.67 -88.14
N GLY A 872 -11.65 62.52 -88.46
CA GLY A 872 -12.94 62.44 -89.18
C GLY A 872 -12.87 62.03 -90.65
N ASP A 873 -11.69 61.75 -91.20
CA ASP A 873 -11.54 61.31 -92.59
C ASP A 873 -11.95 59.84 -92.76
N THR A 874 -12.93 59.58 -93.64
CA THR A 874 -13.41 58.22 -93.90
C THR A 874 -12.46 57.46 -94.82
N LEU A 875 -11.73 56.49 -94.27
CA LEU A 875 -10.89 55.58 -95.04
C LEU A 875 -11.76 54.58 -95.82
N PHE A 876 -12.73 53.95 -95.18
CA PHE A 876 -13.67 53.02 -95.81
C PHE A 876 -15.09 53.36 -95.38
N GLU A 877 -16.02 53.42 -96.33
CA GLU A 877 -17.41 53.79 -96.09
C GLU A 877 -18.33 52.59 -96.38
N ASN A 878 -19.18 52.22 -95.42
CA ASN A 878 -20.20 51.18 -95.58
C ASN A 878 -19.66 49.83 -96.12
N VAL A 879 -18.47 49.40 -95.67
CA VAL A 879 -17.87 48.10 -96.00
C VAL A 879 -18.55 46.93 -95.28
N SER A 880 -18.34 45.74 -95.81
CA SER A 880 -18.91 44.47 -95.30
C SER A 880 -17.86 43.34 -95.32
N GLY A 881 -18.09 42.30 -94.51
CA GLY A 881 -17.14 41.22 -94.30
C GLY A 881 -15.98 41.65 -93.40
N SER A 882 -14.87 40.90 -93.45
CA SER A 882 -13.71 41.16 -92.59
C SER A 882 -12.83 42.32 -93.08
N THR A 883 -12.27 43.07 -92.15
CA THR A 883 -11.24 44.10 -92.33
C THR A 883 -10.07 43.82 -91.42
N THR A 884 -8.88 43.69 -91.99
CA THR A 884 -7.61 43.59 -91.26
C THR A 884 -7.05 44.99 -91.03
N VAL A 885 -6.70 45.31 -89.78
CA VAL A 885 -5.95 46.51 -89.40
C VAL A 885 -4.57 46.08 -88.91
N THR A 886 -3.50 46.57 -89.53
CA THR A 886 -2.12 46.40 -89.04
C THR A 886 -1.49 47.73 -88.67
N TYR A 887 -0.54 47.72 -87.74
CA TYR A 887 0.25 48.89 -87.35
C TYR A 887 1.75 48.61 -87.49
N GLY A 888 2.50 49.60 -87.99
CA GLY A 888 3.96 49.48 -88.19
C GLY A 888 4.40 48.70 -89.43
N SER A 889 3.46 48.33 -90.32
CA SER A 889 3.71 47.55 -91.53
C SER A 889 4.52 48.37 -92.56
N GLY A 890 5.84 48.31 -92.43
CA GLY A 890 6.79 49.14 -93.20
C GLY A 890 7.92 49.77 -92.38
N GLY A 891 7.91 49.64 -91.04
CA GLY A 891 8.92 50.24 -90.16
C GLY A 891 8.73 51.74 -89.93
N ASN A 892 7.52 52.23 -90.18
CA ASN A 892 7.04 53.59 -89.97
C ASN A 892 5.74 53.57 -89.13
N GLY A 893 5.37 54.69 -88.52
CA GLY A 893 4.23 54.77 -87.58
C GLY A 893 2.84 54.79 -88.21
N THR A 894 2.61 54.02 -89.28
CA THR A 894 1.34 54.01 -90.03
C THR A 894 0.44 52.83 -89.66
N TYR A 895 -0.87 53.08 -89.71
CA TYR A 895 -1.90 52.05 -89.78
C TYR A 895 -2.15 51.68 -91.24
N THR A 896 -2.30 50.40 -91.52
CA THR A 896 -2.64 49.83 -92.82
C THR A 896 -3.92 49.03 -92.67
N VAL A 897 -4.95 49.43 -93.42
CA VAL A 897 -6.31 48.89 -93.36
C VAL A 897 -6.63 48.19 -94.66
N THR A 898 -6.98 46.90 -94.58
CA THR A 898 -7.25 46.05 -95.74
C THR A 898 -8.65 45.44 -95.65
N ASN A 899 -9.52 45.78 -96.60
CA ASN A 899 -10.86 45.21 -96.74
C ASN A 899 -11.06 44.70 -98.18
N ASN A 900 -11.53 43.47 -98.35
CA ASN A 900 -11.80 42.85 -99.66
C ASN A 900 -10.66 43.00 -100.69
N GLY A 901 -9.40 42.92 -100.23
CA GLY A 901 -8.20 43.07 -101.06
C GLY A 901 -7.84 44.50 -101.47
N THR A 902 -8.57 45.51 -100.99
CA THR A 902 -8.22 46.93 -101.13
C THR A 902 -7.51 47.40 -99.87
N GLU A 903 -6.34 48.02 -100.02
CA GLU A 903 -5.51 48.55 -98.92
C GLU A 903 -5.56 50.09 -98.88
N LYS A 904 -5.60 50.67 -97.68
CA LYS A 904 -5.41 52.11 -97.43
C LYS A 904 -4.55 52.33 -96.19
N THR A 905 -3.80 53.44 -96.15
CA THR A 905 -2.87 53.75 -95.06
C THR A 905 -3.07 55.15 -94.50
N THR A 906 -2.75 55.34 -93.22
CA THR A 906 -2.73 56.64 -92.53
C THR A 906 -1.70 56.65 -91.39
N THR A 907 -1.29 57.83 -90.92
CA THR A 907 -0.55 58.02 -89.66
C THR A 907 -1.44 58.13 -88.43
N ASP A 908 -2.71 58.44 -88.63
CA ASP A 908 -3.60 58.93 -87.59
C ASP A 908 -4.39 57.75 -87.00
N PRO A 909 -4.67 57.73 -85.69
CA PRO A 909 -5.48 56.66 -85.09
C PRO A 909 -6.82 56.52 -85.82
N ILE A 910 -7.34 55.29 -85.87
CA ILE A 910 -8.57 54.99 -86.62
C ILE A 910 -9.57 54.27 -85.73
N TYR A 911 -10.84 54.28 -86.14
CA TYR A 911 -11.87 53.49 -85.50
C TYR A 911 -12.85 52.92 -86.52
N ALA A 912 -13.43 51.77 -86.16
CA ALA A 912 -14.53 51.15 -86.87
C ALA A 912 -15.85 51.50 -86.17
N VAL A 913 -16.84 51.95 -86.94
CA VAL A 913 -18.17 52.34 -86.46
C VAL A 913 -19.26 51.76 -87.36
N ASN A 914 -20.30 51.18 -86.76
CA ASN A 914 -21.38 50.50 -87.50
C ASN A 914 -22.54 51.45 -87.84
N ALA A 915 -23.12 51.33 -89.03
CA ALA A 915 -24.27 52.13 -89.42
C ALA A 915 -25.52 51.73 -88.62
N ASN A 916 -26.27 52.72 -88.12
CA ASN A 916 -27.50 52.52 -87.33
C ASN A 916 -27.32 51.74 -86.01
N ASN A 917 -26.16 51.89 -85.35
CA ASN A 917 -25.90 51.36 -84.00
C ASN A 917 -25.91 49.81 -83.91
N GLY A 918 -25.48 49.14 -85.00
CA GLY A 918 -25.19 47.71 -85.01
C GLY A 918 -23.88 47.33 -84.30
N THR A 919 -23.41 46.11 -84.52
CA THR A 919 -22.30 45.49 -83.77
C THR A 919 -21.06 45.22 -84.64
N ILE A 920 -19.90 45.10 -84.01
CA ILE A 920 -18.62 44.74 -84.65
C ILE A 920 -18.00 43.57 -83.87
N GLU A 921 -17.54 42.55 -84.58
CA GLU A 921 -16.89 41.38 -83.97
C GLU A 921 -15.36 41.55 -83.95
N TYR A 922 -14.72 41.19 -82.83
CA TYR A 922 -13.28 41.13 -82.66
C TYR A 922 -12.90 39.93 -81.78
N ASP A 923 -11.90 39.14 -82.19
CA ASP A 923 -11.39 37.97 -81.46
C ASP A 923 -12.49 36.94 -81.07
N ASN A 924 -13.49 36.75 -81.96
CA ASN A 924 -14.70 35.92 -81.76
C ASN A 924 -15.70 36.45 -80.72
N VAL A 925 -15.63 37.74 -80.37
CA VAL A 925 -16.57 38.40 -79.44
C VAL A 925 -17.24 39.58 -80.13
N THR A 926 -18.57 39.65 -80.02
CA THR A 926 -19.40 40.71 -80.62
C THR A 926 -19.50 41.90 -79.68
N TYR A 927 -19.19 43.10 -80.15
CA TYR A 927 -19.24 44.35 -79.39
C TYR A 927 -20.25 45.35 -79.98
N LYS A 928 -20.80 46.22 -79.12
CA LYS A 928 -21.55 47.43 -79.50
C LYS A 928 -20.61 48.63 -79.56
N GLY A 929 -21.08 49.75 -80.12
CA GLY A 929 -20.33 51.00 -80.14
C GLY A 929 -19.22 51.01 -81.19
N GLU A 930 -18.06 51.55 -80.82
CA GLU A 930 -16.93 51.74 -81.73
C GLU A 930 -15.74 50.86 -81.32
N ILE A 931 -14.95 50.40 -82.29
CA ILE A 931 -13.66 49.73 -82.04
C ILE A 931 -12.55 50.67 -82.51
N HIS A 932 -11.84 51.25 -81.54
CA HIS A 932 -10.71 52.16 -81.77
C HIS A 932 -9.40 51.40 -81.84
N PHE A 933 -8.51 51.86 -82.72
CA PHE A 933 -7.20 51.31 -82.99
C PHE A 933 -6.18 52.42 -82.79
N SER A 934 -5.38 52.30 -81.74
CA SER A 934 -4.44 53.35 -81.33
C SER A 934 -3.08 52.76 -80.98
N LYS A 935 -2.01 53.52 -81.18
CA LYS A 935 -0.66 53.10 -80.78
C LYS A 935 -0.62 52.86 -79.27
N SER A 936 -0.14 51.68 -78.87
CA SER A 936 -0.05 51.30 -77.46
C SER A 936 0.95 52.16 -76.69
N ILE A 937 0.59 52.55 -75.46
CA ILE A 937 1.42 53.37 -74.57
C ILE A 937 1.49 52.71 -73.19
N VAL A 938 2.61 52.08 -72.89
CA VAL A 938 2.90 51.43 -71.59
C VAL A 938 3.85 52.32 -70.80
N ASP A 939 3.53 52.67 -69.55
CA ASP A 939 4.40 53.40 -68.60
C ASP A 939 5.12 54.66 -69.15
N GLY A 940 4.53 55.32 -70.16
CA GLY A 940 5.13 56.46 -70.85
C GLY A 940 6.35 56.13 -71.73
N LYS A 941 6.62 54.85 -72.03
CA LYS A 941 7.72 54.39 -72.89
C LYS A 941 7.27 53.34 -73.91
N TYR A 942 7.84 53.39 -75.10
CA TYR A 942 7.61 52.37 -76.12
C TYR A 942 8.31 51.05 -75.73
N THR A 943 7.53 50.02 -75.41
CA THR A 943 8.02 48.65 -75.17
C THR A 943 8.46 47.98 -76.48
N SER A 944 7.79 48.30 -77.58
CA SER A 944 8.32 48.24 -78.94
C SER A 944 7.65 49.30 -79.82
N SER A 945 8.21 49.60 -80.99
CA SER A 945 7.75 50.73 -81.83
C SER A 945 6.36 50.52 -82.46
N TRP A 946 5.94 49.25 -82.64
CA TRP A 946 4.91 48.83 -83.61
C TRP A 946 3.75 48.05 -82.99
N VAL A 947 3.31 48.40 -81.78
CA VAL A 947 2.19 47.73 -81.09
C VAL A 947 0.98 48.64 -80.99
N MET A 948 -0.21 48.04 -81.05
CA MET A 948 -1.51 48.72 -81.15
C MET A 948 -2.46 48.21 -80.06
N ASP A 949 -3.06 49.13 -79.32
CA ASP A 949 -4.21 48.86 -78.45
C ASP A 949 -5.48 48.79 -79.32
N VAL A 950 -6.25 47.71 -79.15
CA VAL A 950 -7.63 47.60 -79.65
C VAL A 950 -8.56 47.95 -78.50
N VAL A 951 -9.37 49.00 -78.64
CA VAL A 951 -10.15 49.58 -77.53
C VAL A 951 -11.60 49.75 -77.93
N ASN A 952 -12.53 49.13 -77.20
CA ASN A 952 -13.96 49.31 -77.43
C ASN A 952 -14.46 50.55 -76.68
N HIS A 953 -15.06 51.48 -77.42
CA HIS A 953 -15.71 52.67 -76.87
C HIS A 953 -17.23 52.46 -76.85
N VAL A 954 -17.80 52.40 -75.64
CA VAL A 954 -19.21 52.09 -75.37
C VAL A 954 -19.78 53.02 -74.30
N SER A 955 -21.11 53.19 -74.25
CA SER A 955 -21.74 53.84 -73.09
C SER A 955 -21.55 52.99 -71.83
N ILE A 956 -21.54 53.61 -70.64
CA ILE A 956 -21.37 52.90 -69.37
C ILE A 956 -22.45 51.82 -69.15
N ASP A 957 -23.71 52.07 -69.51
CA ASP A 957 -24.76 51.06 -69.36
C ASP A 957 -24.59 49.93 -70.39
N THR A 958 -24.11 50.23 -71.61
CA THR A 958 -23.72 49.21 -72.61
C THR A 958 -22.49 48.40 -72.19
N TYR A 959 -21.54 48.99 -71.47
CA TYR A 959 -20.44 48.26 -70.84
C TYR A 959 -20.99 47.28 -69.79
N LEU A 960 -21.94 47.72 -68.97
CA LEU A 960 -22.55 46.89 -67.93
C LEU A 960 -23.40 45.73 -68.50
N GLU A 961 -24.00 45.87 -69.68
CA GLU A 961 -24.62 44.74 -70.40
C GLU A 961 -23.62 43.60 -70.68
N GLY A 962 -22.34 43.93 -70.89
CA GLY A 962 -21.26 42.96 -71.10
C GLY A 962 -20.53 42.53 -69.82
N VAL A 963 -20.84 43.13 -68.66
CA VAL A 963 -20.23 42.82 -67.35
C VAL A 963 -21.20 42.08 -66.42
N VAL A 964 -22.35 42.66 -66.08
CA VAL A 964 -23.23 42.12 -65.02
C VAL A 964 -23.71 40.69 -65.30
N PRO A 965 -24.05 40.29 -66.56
CA PRO A 965 -24.38 38.89 -66.86
C PRO A 965 -23.22 37.89 -66.76
N TYR A 966 -21.98 38.35 -66.65
CA TYR A 966 -20.78 37.51 -66.55
C TYR A 966 -20.16 37.53 -65.13
N GLU A 967 -20.50 38.54 -64.34
CA GLU A 967 -20.16 38.63 -62.91
C GLU A 967 -21.15 37.87 -62.00
N MET A 968 -22.42 37.69 -62.41
CA MET A 968 -23.44 36.99 -61.62
C MET A 968 -24.03 35.78 -62.33
N TYR A 969 -24.49 34.79 -61.56
CA TYR A 969 -25.17 33.60 -62.09
C TYR A 969 -26.50 33.98 -62.75
N THR A 970 -26.58 33.78 -64.06
CA THR A 970 -27.72 34.19 -64.91
C THR A 970 -29.03 33.45 -64.64
N SER A 971 -28.98 32.39 -63.82
CA SER A 971 -30.13 31.60 -63.36
C SER A 971 -30.84 32.21 -62.15
N TRP A 972 -30.26 33.20 -61.46
CA TRP A 972 -30.91 33.86 -60.33
C TRP A 972 -32.09 34.71 -60.81
N ASN A 973 -33.25 34.57 -60.16
CA ASN A 973 -34.49 35.28 -60.51
C ASN A 973 -34.72 36.53 -59.64
N GLU A 974 -33.64 37.18 -59.20
CA GLU A 974 -33.70 38.25 -58.18
C GLU A 974 -33.27 39.61 -58.78
N PRO A 975 -34.22 40.47 -59.22
CA PRO A 975 -33.88 41.72 -59.91
C PRO A 975 -33.05 42.68 -59.06
N ASP A 976 -33.26 42.72 -57.75
CA ASP A 976 -32.58 43.67 -56.85
C ASP A 976 -31.11 43.29 -56.57
N ALA A 977 -30.76 42.00 -56.63
CA ALA A 977 -29.36 41.57 -56.61
C ALA A 977 -28.61 42.09 -57.86
N TYR A 978 -29.20 41.93 -59.05
CA TYR A 978 -28.62 42.47 -60.29
C TYR A 978 -28.58 44.00 -60.32
N LYS A 979 -29.55 44.70 -59.71
CA LYS A 979 -29.51 46.17 -59.57
C LYS A 979 -28.36 46.61 -58.66
N ALA A 980 -28.15 45.92 -57.53
CA ALA A 980 -27.05 46.21 -56.63
C ALA A 980 -25.69 46.02 -57.35
N GLN A 981 -25.52 44.90 -58.05
CA GLN A 981 -24.33 44.65 -58.88
C GLN A 981 -24.16 45.69 -59.98
N ALA A 982 -25.23 46.08 -60.70
CA ALA A 982 -25.15 47.10 -61.74
C ALA A 982 -24.69 48.46 -61.19
N VAL A 983 -25.18 48.88 -60.01
CA VAL A 983 -24.77 50.13 -59.35
C VAL A 983 -23.33 50.04 -58.81
N ALA A 984 -22.95 48.93 -58.18
CA ALA A 984 -21.57 48.72 -57.71
C ALA A 984 -20.58 48.74 -58.88
N ALA A 985 -20.85 47.93 -59.92
CA ALA A 985 -20.06 47.87 -61.15
C ALA A 985 -19.99 49.22 -61.87
N ARG A 986 -21.11 49.97 -61.98
CA ARG A 986 -21.12 51.32 -62.56
C ARG A 986 -20.18 52.26 -61.81
N SER A 987 -20.19 52.17 -60.47
CA SER A 987 -19.38 53.01 -59.59
C SER A 987 -17.89 52.68 -59.72
N TYR A 988 -17.52 51.40 -59.69
CA TYR A 988 -16.17 50.94 -59.97
C TYR A 988 -15.67 51.42 -61.34
N ALA A 989 -16.40 51.13 -62.42
CA ALA A 989 -16.02 51.50 -63.78
C ALA A 989 -15.79 53.01 -63.91
N MET A 990 -16.68 53.82 -63.32
CA MET A 990 -16.58 55.28 -63.36
C MET A 990 -15.39 55.86 -62.58
N THR A 991 -14.91 55.23 -61.49
CA THR A 991 -13.68 55.69 -60.82
C THR A 991 -12.41 55.36 -61.62
N LYS A 992 -12.48 54.40 -62.56
CA LYS A 992 -11.34 54.08 -63.47
C LYS A 992 -11.26 54.97 -64.72
N ILE A 993 -12.22 55.87 -64.95
CA ILE A 993 -12.20 56.79 -66.10
C ILE A 993 -11.05 57.81 -65.95
N LYS A 994 -10.11 57.79 -66.89
CA LYS A 994 -8.89 58.61 -66.89
C LYS A 994 -9.07 59.85 -67.78
N THR A 995 -8.48 60.96 -67.38
CA THR A 995 -8.42 62.18 -68.21
C THR A 995 -7.43 62.09 -69.39
N SER A 996 -6.64 61.02 -69.48
CA SER A 996 -5.61 60.78 -70.50
C SER A 996 -5.26 59.29 -70.61
N GLY A 997 -4.47 58.90 -71.62
CA GLY A 997 -4.17 57.50 -71.92
C GLY A 997 -5.16 56.89 -72.94
N THR A 998 -4.88 55.68 -73.44
CA THR A 998 -5.67 55.02 -74.50
C THR A 998 -6.97 54.42 -73.99
N PHE A 999 -6.96 53.74 -72.83
CA PHE A 999 -8.13 53.05 -72.25
C PHE A 999 -8.30 53.32 -70.74
N ASP A 1000 -9.49 53.05 -70.22
CA ASP A 1000 -9.87 53.20 -68.81
C ASP A 1000 -9.74 51.88 -68.05
N VAL A 1001 -10.38 50.82 -68.55
CA VAL A 1001 -10.49 49.50 -67.89
C VAL A 1001 -10.01 48.35 -68.80
N TYR A 1002 -9.59 47.25 -68.19
CA TYR A 1002 -9.36 45.97 -68.87
C TYR A 1002 -10.68 45.22 -69.08
N ASN A 1003 -10.71 44.27 -70.02
CA ASN A 1003 -11.87 43.38 -70.25
C ASN A 1003 -11.86 42.10 -69.41
N ASP A 1004 -10.92 41.96 -68.47
CA ASP A 1004 -10.72 40.79 -67.62
C ASP A 1004 -10.68 41.16 -66.12
N THR A 1005 -10.36 40.19 -65.26
CA THR A 1005 -10.31 40.32 -63.80
C THR A 1005 -9.28 41.34 -63.27
N ARG A 1006 -8.46 41.98 -64.11
CA ARG A 1006 -7.70 43.20 -63.75
C ARG A 1006 -8.59 44.44 -63.64
N SER A 1007 -9.84 44.35 -64.07
CA SER A 1007 -10.87 45.38 -63.85
C SER A 1007 -12.22 44.71 -63.57
N GLN A 1008 -12.96 44.34 -64.60
CA GLN A 1008 -14.24 43.63 -64.53
C GLN A 1008 -14.37 42.77 -65.78
N VAL A 1009 -15.01 41.60 -65.66
CA VAL A 1009 -15.10 40.63 -66.75
C VAL A 1009 -16.06 41.16 -67.84
N TYR A 1010 -15.54 41.54 -69.02
CA TYR A 1010 -16.33 42.17 -70.08
C TYR A 1010 -16.31 41.35 -71.38
N HIS A 1011 -17.48 40.83 -71.77
CA HIS A 1011 -17.68 40.00 -72.96
C HIS A 1011 -18.53 40.68 -74.06
N GLY A 1012 -18.64 42.01 -74.07
CA GLY A 1012 -19.35 42.73 -75.12
C GLY A 1012 -20.87 42.49 -75.10
N VAL A 1013 -21.41 41.93 -76.19
CA VAL A 1013 -22.83 41.61 -76.31
C VAL A 1013 -23.12 40.24 -75.69
N PRO A 1014 -23.98 40.15 -74.66
CA PRO A 1014 -24.26 38.88 -74.01
C PRO A 1014 -24.99 37.89 -74.94
N THR A 1015 -24.64 36.61 -74.83
CA THR A 1015 -25.19 35.51 -75.65
C THR A 1015 -25.70 34.35 -74.79
N GLY A 1016 -26.52 33.48 -75.37
CA GLY A 1016 -27.09 32.33 -74.66
C GLY A 1016 -27.87 32.74 -73.40
N SER A 1017 -27.59 32.08 -72.27
CA SER A 1017 -28.18 32.40 -70.96
C SER A 1017 -27.78 33.77 -70.41
N HIS A 1018 -26.65 34.36 -70.86
CA HIS A 1018 -26.23 35.69 -70.44
C HIS A 1018 -27.10 36.80 -71.02
N ASN A 1019 -27.82 36.55 -72.12
CA ASN A 1019 -28.79 37.50 -72.69
C ASN A 1019 -30.12 37.48 -71.90
N SER A 1020 -30.04 37.73 -70.60
CA SER A 1020 -31.17 37.66 -69.67
C SER A 1020 -31.90 39.01 -69.57
N PRO A 1021 -33.19 39.09 -69.96
CA PRO A 1021 -33.96 40.34 -69.85
C PRO A 1021 -34.04 40.88 -68.42
N THR A 1022 -34.00 40.02 -67.39
CA THR A 1022 -34.00 40.44 -65.98
C THR A 1022 -32.76 41.28 -65.65
N ILE A 1023 -31.59 40.88 -66.15
CA ILE A 1023 -30.32 41.57 -65.90
C ILE A 1023 -30.27 42.88 -66.69
N LEU A 1024 -30.66 42.85 -67.98
CA LEU A 1024 -30.71 44.03 -68.84
C LEU A 1024 -31.68 45.09 -68.27
N ASN A 1025 -32.85 44.66 -67.77
CA ASN A 1025 -33.79 45.56 -67.09
C ASN A 1025 -33.24 46.10 -65.75
N ALA A 1026 -32.44 45.31 -65.01
CA ALA A 1026 -31.79 45.78 -63.78
C ALA A 1026 -30.73 46.87 -64.06
N ILE A 1027 -29.90 46.69 -65.10
CA ILE A 1027 -28.95 47.71 -65.57
C ILE A 1027 -29.69 48.98 -66.01
N GLN A 1028 -30.72 48.84 -66.87
CA GLN A 1028 -31.47 49.96 -67.42
C GLN A 1028 -32.28 50.72 -66.36
N SER A 1029 -32.88 50.02 -65.39
CA SER A 1029 -33.63 50.64 -64.28
C SER A 1029 -32.73 51.38 -63.28
N THR A 1030 -31.44 51.04 -63.21
CA THR A 1030 -30.43 51.74 -62.41
C THR A 1030 -29.61 52.75 -63.23
N SER A 1031 -29.98 53.02 -64.49
CA SER A 1031 -29.21 53.88 -65.41
C SER A 1031 -28.82 55.22 -64.77
N GLY A 1032 -27.51 55.45 -64.66
CA GLY A 1032 -26.94 56.66 -64.06
C GLY A 1032 -26.92 56.71 -62.52
N GLN A 1033 -27.21 55.60 -61.82
CA GLN A 1033 -27.05 55.49 -60.37
C GLN A 1033 -25.68 54.93 -59.98
N ALA A 1034 -25.02 55.58 -59.02
CA ALA A 1034 -23.70 55.22 -58.51
C ALA A 1034 -23.59 55.43 -56.99
N ILE A 1035 -22.60 54.78 -56.37
CA ILE A 1035 -22.30 54.83 -54.93
C ILE A 1035 -21.48 56.08 -54.62
N HIS A 1036 -21.92 56.87 -53.65
CA HIS A 1036 -21.18 58.01 -53.12
C HIS A 1036 -20.88 57.83 -51.62
N TYR A 1037 -19.68 58.21 -51.20
CA TYR A 1037 -19.30 58.34 -49.79
C TYR A 1037 -18.86 59.78 -49.52
N ASN A 1038 -19.42 60.41 -48.47
CA ASN A 1038 -19.22 61.85 -48.19
C ASN A 1038 -19.43 62.74 -49.44
N GLY A 1039 -20.49 62.44 -50.21
CA GLY A 1039 -20.87 63.15 -51.45
C GLY A 1039 -19.98 62.89 -52.67
N ARG A 1040 -18.89 62.13 -52.56
CA ARG A 1040 -17.98 61.81 -53.68
C ARG A 1040 -18.26 60.41 -54.21
N LEU A 1041 -18.21 60.25 -55.53
CA LEU A 1041 -18.19 58.94 -56.20
C LEU A 1041 -17.05 58.07 -55.63
N VAL A 1042 -17.34 56.79 -55.35
CA VAL A 1042 -16.37 55.83 -54.81
C VAL A 1042 -16.47 54.46 -55.50
N GLU A 1043 -15.54 53.54 -55.19
CA GLU A 1043 -15.38 52.28 -55.91
C GLU A 1043 -16.35 51.21 -55.37
N GLY A 1044 -17.28 50.75 -56.19
CA GLY A 1044 -18.14 49.61 -55.85
C GLY A 1044 -17.43 48.28 -56.06
N VAL A 1045 -16.43 47.97 -55.23
CA VAL A 1045 -15.70 46.69 -55.27
C VAL A 1045 -16.57 45.53 -54.74
N TYR A 1046 -16.50 44.37 -55.39
CA TYR A 1046 -17.32 43.21 -55.10
C TYR A 1046 -16.55 41.89 -55.30
N SER A 1047 -17.04 40.80 -54.70
CA SER A 1047 -16.48 39.45 -54.84
C SER A 1047 -17.58 38.39 -54.79
N ALA A 1048 -17.28 37.13 -55.11
CA ALA A 1048 -18.30 36.08 -55.16
C ALA A 1048 -18.85 35.75 -53.78
N SER A 1049 -17.96 35.45 -52.83
CA SER A 1049 -18.29 35.14 -51.44
C SER A 1049 -17.17 35.59 -50.50
N ALA A 1050 -17.56 36.20 -49.37
CA ALA A 1050 -16.67 36.48 -48.25
C ALA A 1050 -16.80 35.45 -47.12
N SER A 1051 -17.53 34.36 -47.34
CA SER A 1051 -17.74 33.28 -46.38
C SER A 1051 -18.41 33.72 -45.07
N GLY A 1052 -19.45 34.56 -45.15
CA GLY A 1052 -20.26 34.93 -43.99
C GLY A 1052 -19.82 36.19 -43.22
N HIS A 1053 -18.67 36.79 -43.55
CA HIS A 1053 -18.27 38.10 -43.06
C HIS A 1053 -17.30 38.75 -44.05
N THR A 1054 -17.53 40.00 -44.47
CA THR A 1054 -16.61 40.76 -45.33
C THR A 1054 -15.46 41.35 -44.51
N VAL A 1055 -14.37 41.81 -45.15
CA VAL A 1055 -13.19 42.35 -44.46
C VAL A 1055 -12.90 43.81 -44.80
N ASP A 1056 -12.24 44.48 -43.86
CA ASP A 1056 -11.72 45.83 -44.02
C ASP A 1056 -10.77 45.90 -45.24
N ALA A 1057 -10.89 46.95 -46.05
CA ALA A 1057 -9.94 47.22 -47.15
C ALA A 1057 -8.48 47.34 -46.65
N ALA A 1058 -8.27 47.70 -45.39
CA ALA A 1058 -6.96 47.74 -44.76
C ALA A 1058 -6.32 46.34 -44.62
N ASP A 1059 -7.12 45.32 -44.30
CA ASP A 1059 -6.65 43.95 -44.05
C ASP A 1059 -6.29 43.21 -45.37
N VAL A 1060 -6.67 43.78 -46.54
CA VAL A 1060 -6.44 43.18 -47.88
C VAL A 1060 -5.52 44.05 -48.77
N TRP A 1061 -5.60 45.38 -48.67
CA TRP A 1061 -4.84 46.31 -49.51
C TRP A 1061 -3.98 47.31 -48.72
N GLY A 1062 -3.84 47.13 -47.39
CA GLY A 1062 -2.99 47.94 -46.52
C GLY A 1062 -3.42 49.40 -46.33
N ASN A 1063 -4.58 49.80 -46.88
CA ASN A 1063 -5.08 51.17 -46.88
C ASN A 1063 -6.47 51.24 -46.26
N ASN A 1064 -6.66 52.12 -45.27
CA ASN A 1064 -7.97 52.32 -44.65
C ASN A 1064 -8.91 53.10 -45.59
N VAL A 1065 -10.04 52.50 -45.93
CA VAL A 1065 -11.07 53.07 -46.80
C VAL A 1065 -12.40 53.03 -46.05
N GLY A 1066 -12.85 54.17 -45.53
CA GLY A 1066 -13.92 54.26 -44.52
C GLY A 1066 -15.34 53.82 -44.93
N TYR A 1067 -15.57 53.43 -46.18
CA TYR A 1067 -16.82 52.81 -46.65
C TYR A 1067 -16.65 51.31 -47.00
N LEU A 1068 -15.44 50.77 -46.87
CA LEU A 1068 -15.07 49.36 -47.09
C LEU A 1068 -14.55 48.78 -45.77
N ILE A 1069 -15.45 48.78 -44.78
CA ILE A 1069 -15.27 48.14 -43.48
C ILE A 1069 -15.96 46.77 -43.54
N GLY A 1070 -15.38 45.77 -42.89
CA GLY A 1070 -15.94 44.43 -42.86
C GLY A 1070 -17.27 44.36 -42.11
N VAL A 1071 -18.27 43.72 -42.71
CA VAL A 1071 -19.61 43.51 -42.13
C VAL A 1071 -19.98 42.02 -42.09
N PRO A 1072 -20.77 41.56 -41.11
CA PRO A 1072 -21.35 40.22 -41.12
C PRO A 1072 -22.23 40.02 -42.35
N ASP A 1073 -22.08 38.89 -43.02
CA ASP A 1073 -22.80 38.50 -44.25
C ASP A 1073 -23.55 37.18 -44.02
N PRO A 1074 -24.50 37.11 -43.07
CA PRO A 1074 -25.27 35.88 -42.78
C PRO A 1074 -26.22 35.50 -43.91
N TYR A 1075 -26.27 36.30 -44.99
CA TYR A 1075 -27.18 36.13 -46.12
C TYR A 1075 -26.60 35.25 -47.21
N ASP A 1076 -25.28 35.07 -47.29
CA ASP A 1076 -24.62 34.22 -48.29
C ASP A 1076 -25.07 32.75 -48.16
N PRO A 1077 -25.87 32.23 -49.11
CA PRO A 1077 -26.45 30.88 -49.03
C PRO A 1077 -25.55 29.84 -49.72
N SER A 1078 -24.33 30.20 -50.11
CA SER A 1078 -23.45 29.33 -50.88
C SER A 1078 -22.73 28.30 -50.03
N GLN A 1079 -22.28 27.21 -50.67
CA GLN A 1079 -21.33 26.26 -50.09
C GLN A 1079 -20.02 26.93 -49.60
N TYR A 1080 -19.70 28.13 -50.08
CA TYR A 1080 -18.49 28.88 -49.70
C TYR A 1080 -18.61 29.58 -48.33
N ASN A 1081 -19.82 29.66 -47.77
CA ASN A 1081 -20.08 30.07 -46.38
C ASN A 1081 -20.00 28.90 -45.38
N GLN A 1082 -19.89 27.66 -45.86
CA GLN A 1082 -19.73 26.47 -45.02
C GLN A 1082 -18.26 26.26 -44.62
N VAL A 1083 -18.02 25.48 -43.57
CA VAL A 1083 -16.67 25.03 -43.21
C VAL A 1083 -16.12 24.18 -44.35
N SER A 1084 -14.89 24.49 -44.77
CA SER A 1084 -14.29 24.03 -46.04
C SER A 1084 -12.90 23.39 -45.86
N TRP A 1085 -12.33 23.59 -44.68
CA TRP A 1085 -11.15 22.92 -44.18
C TRP A 1085 -11.17 22.96 -42.66
N THR A 1086 -10.69 21.89 -42.05
CA THR A 1086 -10.44 21.78 -40.63
C THR A 1086 -9.10 21.09 -40.49
N GLU A 1087 -8.20 21.67 -39.72
CA GLU A 1087 -6.89 21.09 -39.39
C GLU A 1087 -6.72 21.09 -37.88
N SER A 1088 -6.14 20.02 -37.34
CA SER A 1088 -5.96 19.84 -35.91
C SER A 1088 -4.49 19.66 -35.58
N PHE A 1089 -3.98 20.44 -34.63
CA PHE A 1089 -2.62 20.28 -34.12
C PHE A 1089 -2.68 20.04 -32.61
N SER A 1090 -2.13 18.91 -32.14
CA SER A 1090 -1.86 18.77 -30.72
C SER A 1090 -0.68 19.67 -30.32
N LEU A 1091 -0.61 20.06 -29.05
CA LEU A 1091 0.56 20.76 -28.51
C LEU A 1091 1.88 20.00 -28.75
N LYS A 1092 1.81 18.67 -28.78
CA LYS A 1092 2.91 17.78 -29.14
C LYS A 1092 3.30 17.87 -30.62
N ASP A 1093 2.34 17.97 -31.54
CA ASP A 1093 2.63 18.16 -32.98
C ASP A 1093 3.27 19.53 -33.23
N LEU A 1094 2.77 20.58 -32.57
CA LEU A 1094 3.37 21.92 -32.61
C LEU A 1094 4.79 21.90 -32.04
N SER A 1095 5.03 21.20 -30.92
CA SER A 1095 6.38 20.98 -30.39
C SER A 1095 7.29 20.20 -31.35
N ALA A 1096 6.72 19.40 -32.25
CA ALA A 1096 7.45 18.68 -33.29
C ALA A 1096 7.69 19.50 -34.58
N VAL A 1097 7.12 20.68 -34.74
CA VAL A 1097 7.35 21.56 -35.90
C VAL A 1097 8.72 22.24 -35.81
N ASP A 1098 9.48 22.22 -36.92
CA ASP A 1098 10.86 22.73 -36.96
C ASP A 1098 10.98 24.22 -36.65
N TYR A 1099 9.95 25.04 -36.90
CA TYR A 1099 9.94 26.43 -36.47
C TYR A 1099 10.07 26.56 -34.94
N PHE A 1100 9.19 25.89 -34.18
CA PHE A 1100 9.15 25.99 -32.71
C PHE A 1100 10.36 25.30 -32.05
N LYS A 1101 10.85 24.18 -32.60
CA LYS A 1101 12.13 23.58 -32.18
C LYS A 1101 13.29 24.57 -32.25
N ASN A 1102 13.39 25.34 -33.33
CA ASN A 1102 14.50 26.27 -33.56
C ASN A 1102 14.47 27.53 -32.67
N GLU A 1103 13.34 27.85 -32.03
CA GLU A 1103 13.25 28.90 -31.00
C GLU A 1103 13.98 28.49 -29.69
N ASN A 1104 14.30 27.20 -29.50
CA ASN A 1104 15.02 26.66 -28.34
C ASN A 1104 14.33 26.90 -26.97
N LYS A 1105 13.02 27.18 -26.95
CA LYS A 1105 12.25 27.48 -25.73
C LYS A 1105 11.60 26.27 -25.05
N GLY A 1106 11.95 25.05 -25.45
CA GLY A 1106 11.31 23.81 -24.98
C GLY A 1106 10.05 23.49 -25.79
N GLU A 1107 9.13 22.74 -25.19
CA GLU A 1107 7.86 22.38 -25.81
C GLU A 1107 6.81 23.49 -25.76
N VAL A 1108 5.81 23.40 -26.64
CA VAL A 1108 4.64 24.29 -26.75
C VAL A 1108 3.57 23.82 -25.75
N LEU A 1109 3.07 24.74 -24.92
CA LEU A 1109 2.20 24.45 -23.77
C LEU A 1109 0.76 24.95 -23.91
N ALA A 1110 0.54 26.02 -24.68
CA ALA A 1110 -0.79 26.54 -25.01
C ALA A 1110 -0.72 27.50 -26.21
N LEU A 1111 -1.89 27.76 -26.80
CA LEU A 1111 -2.08 28.80 -27.82
C LEU A 1111 -3.10 29.84 -27.34
N GLN A 1112 -2.73 31.12 -27.34
CA GLN A 1112 -3.63 32.23 -27.03
C GLN A 1112 -3.86 33.09 -28.30
N PRO A 1113 -4.93 32.84 -29.08
CA PRO A 1113 -5.19 33.54 -30.33
C PRO A 1113 -5.92 34.87 -30.15
N THR A 1114 -5.40 35.93 -30.80
CA THR A 1114 -6.07 37.23 -30.92
C THR A 1114 -6.89 37.28 -32.21
N MET A 1115 -8.21 37.14 -32.07
CA MET A 1115 -9.16 37.20 -33.19
C MET A 1115 -9.77 38.59 -33.35
N LYS A 1116 -9.93 39.05 -34.60
CA LYS A 1116 -10.72 40.25 -34.98
C LYS A 1116 -11.47 39.94 -36.28
N ASN A 1117 -12.79 40.13 -36.29
CA ASN A 1117 -13.66 39.92 -37.47
C ASN A 1117 -13.42 38.54 -38.14
N GLU A 1118 -13.49 37.47 -37.34
CA GLU A 1118 -13.19 36.07 -37.73
C GLU A 1118 -11.76 35.81 -38.25
N ARG A 1119 -10.87 36.82 -38.27
CA ARG A 1119 -9.47 36.69 -38.68
C ARG A 1119 -8.53 36.60 -37.49
N LEU A 1120 -7.63 35.61 -37.51
CA LEU A 1120 -6.47 35.51 -36.64
C LEU A 1120 -5.48 36.64 -36.96
N GLN A 1121 -5.36 37.60 -36.05
CA GLN A 1121 -4.46 38.75 -36.18
C GLN A 1121 -3.07 38.39 -35.68
N SER A 1122 -3.01 37.86 -34.46
CA SER A 1122 -1.82 37.32 -33.81
C SER A 1122 -2.18 36.10 -32.96
N ILE A 1123 -1.17 35.33 -32.60
CA ILE A 1123 -1.28 34.21 -31.66
C ILE A 1123 -0.04 34.19 -30.78
N GLU A 1124 -0.26 34.02 -29.49
CA GLU A 1124 0.82 33.83 -28.52
C GLU A 1124 0.97 32.33 -28.27
N VAL A 1125 2.16 31.82 -28.60
CA VAL A 1125 2.52 30.42 -28.42
C VAL A 1125 3.31 30.35 -27.11
N ILE A 1126 2.67 29.83 -26.07
CA ILE A 1126 3.29 29.68 -24.75
C ILE A 1126 4.19 28.45 -24.80
N MET A 1127 5.42 28.57 -24.30
CA MET A 1127 6.44 27.51 -24.33
C MET A 1127 7.13 27.42 -22.98
N GLU A 1128 7.72 26.26 -22.65
CA GLU A 1128 8.32 25.97 -21.33
C GLU A 1128 9.26 27.08 -20.81
N LYS A 1129 10.02 27.72 -21.69
CA LYS A 1129 11.01 28.76 -21.36
C LYS A 1129 10.63 30.15 -21.90
N GLY A 1130 9.33 30.40 -22.08
CA GLY A 1130 8.76 31.71 -22.39
C GLY A 1130 7.97 31.77 -23.70
N THR A 1131 6.95 32.61 -23.73
CA THR A 1131 6.08 32.85 -24.90
C THR A 1131 6.79 33.43 -26.13
N ILE A 1132 6.23 33.20 -27.32
CA ILE A 1132 6.48 33.95 -28.56
C ILE A 1132 5.17 34.47 -29.17
N THR A 1133 5.19 35.66 -29.76
CA THR A 1133 4.02 36.28 -30.41
C THR A 1133 4.22 36.27 -31.92
N LEU A 1134 3.33 35.62 -32.66
CA LEU A 1134 3.34 35.55 -34.12
C LEU A 1134 2.12 36.26 -34.70
N THR A 1135 2.23 36.91 -35.86
CA THR A 1135 1.04 37.27 -36.65
C THR A 1135 0.37 36.02 -37.22
N GLY A 1136 -0.92 36.10 -37.58
CA GLY A 1136 -1.64 34.96 -38.18
C GLY A 1136 -0.95 34.39 -39.43
N ASP A 1137 -0.36 35.25 -40.28
CA ASP A 1137 0.40 34.82 -41.46
C ASP A 1137 1.74 34.16 -41.10
N GLN A 1138 2.40 34.58 -40.01
CA GLN A 1138 3.62 33.92 -39.51
C GLN A 1138 3.31 32.55 -38.89
N PHE A 1139 2.26 32.44 -38.06
CA PHE A 1139 1.87 31.15 -37.47
C PHE A 1139 1.46 30.14 -38.55
N ARG A 1140 0.62 30.57 -39.49
CA ARG A 1140 0.27 29.78 -40.69
C ARG A 1140 1.52 29.31 -41.45
N SER A 1141 2.51 30.17 -41.61
CA SER A 1141 3.77 29.84 -42.30
C SER A 1141 4.69 28.94 -41.47
N ALA A 1142 4.50 28.87 -40.15
CA ALA A 1142 5.28 28.03 -39.24
C ALA A 1142 4.75 26.58 -39.20
N VAL A 1143 3.43 26.38 -39.12
CA VAL A 1143 2.83 25.03 -38.96
C VAL A 1143 2.71 24.29 -40.30
N ASP A 1144 1.88 24.80 -41.22
CA ASP A 1144 1.94 24.56 -42.67
C ASP A 1144 0.94 25.49 -43.37
N SER A 1145 1.43 26.23 -44.36
CA SER A 1145 0.62 27.17 -45.15
C SER A 1145 -0.38 26.51 -46.10
N ASN A 1146 -0.26 25.20 -46.36
CA ASN A 1146 -1.17 24.42 -47.19
C ASN A 1146 -2.32 23.81 -46.37
N ALA A 1147 -2.02 23.26 -45.19
CA ALA A 1147 -3.00 22.82 -44.20
C ALA A 1147 -3.89 24.01 -43.76
N MET A 1148 -3.29 25.04 -43.14
CA MET A 1148 -4.02 26.26 -42.79
C MET A 1148 -4.26 27.11 -44.05
N LYS A 1149 -5.37 26.88 -44.76
CA LYS A 1149 -5.65 27.50 -46.07
C LYS A 1149 -5.91 29.01 -46.00
N SER A 1150 -6.28 29.52 -44.84
CA SER A 1150 -6.76 30.88 -44.58
C SER A 1150 -6.45 31.29 -43.15
N ASN A 1151 -6.39 32.59 -42.85
CA ASN A 1151 -6.34 33.10 -41.47
C ASN A 1151 -7.73 33.54 -40.97
N ILE A 1152 -8.76 33.42 -41.82
CA ILE A 1152 -10.17 33.55 -41.42
C ILE A 1152 -10.67 32.17 -41.07
N LEU A 1153 -10.95 31.97 -39.79
CA LEU A 1153 -11.13 30.68 -39.13
C LEU A 1153 -11.74 30.86 -37.73
N SER A 1154 -12.25 29.77 -37.16
CA SER A 1154 -12.43 29.59 -35.73
C SER A 1154 -11.32 28.69 -35.18
N ILE A 1155 -11.01 28.84 -33.89
CA ILE A 1155 -10.11 27.96 -33.15
C ILE A 1155 -10.91 27.40 -31.98
N GLU A 1156 -10.91 26.08 -31.84
CA GLU A 1156 -11.53 25.35 -30.75
C GLU A 1156 -10.46 24.56 -30.00
N GLU A 1157 -10.49 24.62 -28.66
CA GLU A 1157 -9.58 23.88 -27.80
C GLU A 1157 -10.27 22.59 -27.34
N ILE A 1158 -9.74 21.44 -27.76
CA ILE A 1158 -10.22 20.13 -27.32
C ILE A 1158 -9.20 19.55 -26.35
N ASN A 1159 -9.63 19.28 -25.11
CA ASN A 1159 -8.84 18.60 -24.07
C ASN A 1159 -9.20 17.11 -24.05
#